data_AF-A0A1Q3UAP8-F1
#
_entry.id   AF-A0A1Q3UAP8-F1
#
_cell.length_a   1.000
_cell.length_b   1.000
_cell.length_c   1.000
_cell.angle_alpha   90.00
_cell.angle_beta   90.00
_cell.angle_gamma   90.00
#
_symmetry.space_group_name_H-M   'P 1'
#
loop_
_entity.id
_entity.type
_entity.pdbx_description
1 polymer ?
#
loop_
_entity_poly.entity_id
_entity_poly.type
_entity_poly.pdbx_seq_one_letter_code
_entity_poly.pdbx_strand_id
1 'polypeptide(L)'
;MDSNKKYWKGLEELNNTPEFVEKNRHEFAEPIPIEEVLSGGGLSAKTPRRDFLKALGFGVGAVTLAACQKVPVHKSIPYLIKPEEVTPGVANYYTSTFEGNAILVKTREGRPIKVEGNPNDLLSKGGLSAQAQASVLDLYDNTRVQDPMMDGSTTGWAQVDAFVKSELAAVAAAGKTISIVSATKSSPSTQAVIADFITKYPTAKHVTYDAVSYTGIIKANQNSFGKAVLPHYNFDKADVIVSFGADFLGTWISGEEFTRQYVSNRNGKSLEEKKMSRHIQFESGMSMTGTNADARIAIKPSEEGPALVNLYNAISGTTLPGSKKLTTPNADKVITLVAKELVAAKGRALVVCGSNDVATQVLVNAINSLLGSYGTTIDLDNPSRQYAGNDSDIVDFIAAAKRGDVGAAIFLDANPAYDYHSADAVKEALKKVRLKVSFSDHADETATLCNVVAPNHHYLESWGDDSVIEGYYTVMQPAINPVYNTRQAETSLLIWSDNAVKDYYTYVRNNWNTKLLAIGGLSGQAGWETLLQTGFVKAAPKTAGTYSFNLDLNAVAQTILSQSAKLAEGVSVDGKKFELQVYQNNAMRDGKRANNPWLQELPDPVSKVTWDNFVAMSATDVKKLGLDEFGVVKVTANGYTVELPVLSQPGQAQGTISIAVGYGRTAAGKVGNNVGKNAYPFYSFRNGTFQTTAQAALEVTGDVFPLSQTQTHHSYEGRNVIRETSFAEYKKNPASGKHEEGEHKKYDLWENTNNDRIHARPVYDWVMAIDLNACTGCGACVVACSAENNVPVVGKEEVGRRREMHWIRIDRYYSFNNDSVHGGVTKEKEIDKLDNYDNVTVVHQPMLCQHCDHAPCETVCPVLATVHSSEGLNQMAYNRCVGTRYCANNCPYKVRRFNWFNYWNDSRFDNYLNNEHTQLVLNPDVTTRFRGVMEKCSMCVQRIQAGKLKAKMEKRPLQDGEIKMACQQTCSANAIIFGNRNDKNSEVYKALQSERTYYVLEELNVQPGIGYQVKVRNTGTETTLA
;
A
#
# COMPACT_ATOMS: atom_id res chain seq x y z
N MET A 1 -11.91 38.77 28.52
CA MET A 1 -12.09 37.59 29.38
C MET A 1 -11.57 36.41 28.60
N ASP A 2 -10.30 36.09 28.81
CA ASP A 2 -9.60 35.02 28.12
C ASP A 2 -10.15 33.66 28.57
N SER A 3 -10.70 32.91 27.61
CA SER A 3 -11.04 31.51 27.82
C SER A 3 -9.74 30.72 27.91
N ASN A 4 -9.31 30.38 29.13
CA ASN A 4 -8.19 29.47 29.46
C ASN A 4 -8.43 28.00 28.99
N LYS A 5 -9.21 27.77 27.94
CA LYS A 5 -9.33 26.46 27.30
C LYS A 5 -8.19 26.30 26.30
N LYS A 6 -7.11 25.68 26.77
CA LYS A 6 -5.99 25.26 25.93
C LYS A 6 -6.41 24.01 25.15
N TYR A 7 -6.27 24.04 23.83
CA TYR A 7 -6.52 22.91 22.94
C TYR A 7 -5.18 22.28 22.58
N TRP A 8 -5.08 20.97 22.74
CA TRP A 8 -3.86 20.18 22.56
C TRP A 8 -3.89 19.46 21.21
N LYS A 9 -2.74 19.38 20.53
CA LYS A 9 -2.55 18.68 19.25
C LYS A 9 -2.20 17.19 19.42
N GLY A 10 -1.81 16.77 20.63
CA GLY A 10 -1.35 15.42 20.96
C GLY A 10 -1.52 15.12 22.45
N LEU A 11 -1.39 13.84 22.85
CA LEU A 11 -1.43 13.43 24.25
C LEU A 11 -0.21 13.95 25.01
N GLU A 12 0.91 14.09 24.32
CA GLU A 12 2.16 14.64 24.82
C GLU A 12 2.01 16.13 25.19
N GLU A 13 1.23 16.89 24.38
CA GLU A 13 0.89 18.29 24.67
C GLU A 13 -0.13 18.42 25.81
N LEU A 14 -1.07 17.47 25.91
CA LEU A 14 -2.04 17.41 27.01
C LEU A 14 -1.37 17.07 28.35
N ASN A 15 -0.53 16.05 28.35
CA ASN A 15 0.18 15.53 29.53
C ASN A 15 1.45 16.33 29.85
N ASN A 16 1.83 17.25 28.96
CA ASN A 16 2.98 18.14 29.12
C ASN A 16 4.27 17.36 29.41
N THR A 17 4.52 16.30 28.62
CA THR A 17 5.65 15.41 28.84
C THR A 17 6.98 16.19 28.74
N PRO A 18 8.02 15.83 29.50
CA PRO A 18 9.32 16.52 29.46
C PRO A 18 9.89 16.64 28.05
N GLU A 19 9.74 15.59 27.24
CA GLU A 19 10.19 15.53 25.85
C GLU A 19 9.44 16.50 24.96
N PHE A 20 8.12 16.65 25.16
CA PHE A 20 7.31 17.61 24.41
C PHE A 20 7.75 19.04 24.71
N VAL A 21 7.96 19.37 25.99
CA VAL A 21 8.41 20.70 26.42
C VAL A 21 9.78 21.04 25.83
N GLU A 22 10.72 20.09 25.86
CA GLU A 22 12.07 20.29 25.31
C GLU A 22 12.06 20.42 23.78
N LYS A 23 11.31 19.58 23.07
CA LYS A 23 11.14 19.71 21.61
C LYS A 23 10.48 21.03 21.22
N ASN A 24 9.55 21.54 22.03
CA ASN A 24 8.90 22.83 21.79
C ASN A 24 9.83 24.03 21.98
N ARG A 25 10.82 23.94 22.90
CA ARG A 25 11.84 24.98 23.08
C ARG A 25 12.65 25.22 21.79
N HIS A 26 12.77 24.20 20.95
CA HIS A 26 13.46 24.24 19.66
C HIS A 26 12.51 24.26 18.45
N GLU A 27 11.19 24.50 18.64
CA GLU A 27 10.21 24.55 17.54
C GLU A 27 10.49 25.74 16.60
N PHE A 28 11.02 26.83 17.15
CA PHE A 28 11.55 27.96 16.41
C PHE A 28 13.04 27.73 16.23
N ALA A 29 13.53 27.79 14.98
CA ALA A 29 14.97 27.90 14.73
C ALA A 29 15.54 29.00 15.62
N GLU A 30 16.77 28.81 16.12
CA GLU A 30 17.51 29.87 16.81
C GLU A 30 17.27 31.19 16.08
N PRO A 31 16.95 32.28 16.83
CA PRO A 31 16.61 33.54 16.22
C PRO A 31 17.68 33.82 15.18
N ILE A 32 17.25 33.96 13.91
CA ILE A 32 18.09 34.47 12.84
C ILE A 32 18.89 35.61 13.47
N PRO A 33 20.23 35.66 13.35
CA PRO A 33 21.05 36.66 14.01
C PRO A 33 20.82 37.99 13.30
N ILE A 34 19.60 38.52 13.49
CA ILE A 34 19.14 39.80 13.02
C ILE A 34 20.03 40.86 13.67
N GLU A 35 20.56 40.61 14.86
CA GLU A 35 21.57 41.45 15.50
C GLU A 35 22.90 41.46 14.74
N GLU A 36 23.39 40.34 14.18
CA GLU A 36 24.58 40.34 13.31
C GLU A 36 24.30 40.96 11.93
N VAL A 37 23.13 40.69 11.35
CA VAL A 37 22.72 41.26 10.05
C VAL A 37 22.46 42.77 10.15
N LEU A 38 21.91 43.26 11.27
CA LEU A 38 21.65 44.68 11.53
C LEU A 38 22.91 45.42 12.00
N SER A 39 23.80 44.78 12.77
CA SER A 39 25.07 45.37 13.18
C SER A 39 26.07 45.45 12.03
N GLY A 40 26.07 44.48 11.11
CA GLY A 40 26.80 44.56 9.83
C GLY A 40 26.31 45.69 8.91
N GLY A 41 25.10 46.21 9.15
CA GLY A 41 24.51 47.38 8.48
C GLY A 41 24.61 48.71 9.24
N GLY A 42 25.27 48.74 10.41
CA GLY A 42 25.53 49.97 11.17
C GLY A 42 24.34 50.59 11.92
N LEU A 43 23.32 49.81 12.31
CA LEU A 43 22.12 50.33 12.99
C LEU A 43 21.97 49.76 14.42
N SER A 44 21.75 50.65 15.40
CA SER A 44 21.56 50.26 16.82
C SER A 44 20.09 49.95 17.19
N ALA A 45 19.92 49.11 18.20
CA ALA A 45 18.70 48.37 18.57
C ALA A 45 17.47 49.16 19.07
N LYS A 46 17.40 50.49 18.92
CA LYS A 46 16.20 51.27 19.27
C LYS A 46 15.88 52.30 18.18
N THR A 47 15.12 51.90 17.16
CA THR A 47 14.69 52.83 16.10
C THR A 47 13.16 52.88 16.00
N PRO A 48 12.54 54.08 15.92
CA PRO A 48 11.09 54.22 15.75
C PRO A 48 10.60 53.63 14.42
N ARG A 49 9.33 53.18 14.38
CA ARG A 49 8.62 52.61 13.20
C ARG A 49 8.84 53.36 11.88
N ARG A 50 9.06 54.68 11.95
CA ARG A 50 9.32 55.56 10.80
C ARG A 50 10.69 55.31 10.16
N ASP A 51 11.73 55.03 10.94
CA ASP A 51 13.07 54.77 10.41
C ASP A 51 13.23 53.32 9.95
N PHE A 52 12.48 52.37 10.54
CA PHE A 52 12.29 51.04 9.97
C PHE A 52 11.64 51.10 8.58
N LEU A 53 10.59 51.93 8.39
CA LEU A 53 9.97 52.12 7.07
C LEU A 53 10.88 52.83 6.07
N LYS A 54 11.76 53.75 6.52
CA LYS A 54 12.80 54.34 5.66
C LYS A 54 13.85 53.31 5.28
N ALA A 55 14.31 52.47 6.21
CA ALA A 55 15.26 51.39 5.94
C ALA A 55 14.67 50.31 5.02
N LEU A 56 13.36 50.04 5.13
CA LEU A 56 12.63 49.16 4.21
C LEU A 56 12.48 49.82 2.82
N GLY A 57 12.25 51.14 2.76
CA GLY A 57 12.27 51.92 1.52
C GLY A 57 13.64 51.98 0.84
N PHE A 58 14.72 52.14 1.62
CA PHE A 58 16.11 52.05 1.13
C PHE A 58 16.53 50.61 0.80
N GLY A 59 16.01 49.63 1.54
CA GLY A 59 16.18 48.20 1.30
C GLY A 59 15.51 47.76 0.00
N VAL A 60 14.36 48.33 -0.36
CA VAL A 60 13.75 48.15 -1.69
C VAL A 60 14.64 48.74 -2.79
N GLY A 61 15.34 49.86 -2.54
CA GLY A 61 16.32 50.44 -3.48
C GLY A 61 17.59 49.58 -3.67
N ALA A 62 18.10 48.97 -2.60
CA ALA A 62 19.21 48.02 -2.67
C ALA A 62 18.79 46.68 -3.29
N VAL A 63 17.54 46.24 -3.06
CA VAL A 63 16.93 45.08 -3.71
C VAL A 63 16.69 45.33 -5.20
N THR A 64 16.39 46.56 -5.65
CA THR A 64 16.36 46.85 -7.10
C THR A 64 17.74 46.82 -7.77
N LEU A 65 18.83 47.09 -7.03
CA LEU A 65 20.21 46.92 -7.53
C LEU A 65 20.66 45.44 -7.47
N ALA A 66 20.19 44.66 -6.49
CA ALA A 66 20.36 43.20 -6.45
C ALA A 66 19.42 42.45 -7.41
N ALA A 67 18.33 43.09 -7.87
CA ALA A 67 17.44 42.61 -8.93
C ALA A 67 18.10 42.63 -10.32
N CYS A 68 19.35 43.06 -10.42
CA CYS A 68 20.25 42.71 -11.52
C CYS A 68 20.85 41.30 -11.39
N GLN A 69 20.23 40.37 -10.63
CA GLN A 69 20.37 38.96 -10.98
C GLN A 69 19.89 38.81 -12.43
N LYS A 70 20.77 38.35 -13.32
CA LYS A 70 20.36 37.94 -14.67
C LYS A 70 19.21 36.96 -14.51
N VAL A 71 17.99 37.36 -14.89
CA VAL A 71 16.92 36.40 -15.12
C VAL A 71 17.53 35.32 -16.02
N PRO A 72 17.56 34.05 -15.58
CA PRO A 72 18.20 33.01 -16.35
C PRO A 72 17.55 32.97 -17.73
N VAL A 73 18.36 32.90 -18.78
CA VAL A 73 17.84 32.79 -20.14
C VAL A 73 17.21 31.40 -20.29
N HIS A 74 15.88 31.34 -20.21
CA HIS A 74 15.13 30.11 -20.45
C HIS A 74 15.14 29.80 -21.96
N LYS A 75 15.63 28.62 -22.32
CA LYS A 75 15.66 28.14 -23.71
C LYS A 75 14.47 27.22 -23.95
N SER A 76 13.80 27.37 -25.09
CA SER A 76 12.86 26.37 -25.62
C SER A 76 13.55 25.59 -26.73
N ILE A 77 13.73 24.28 -26.51
CA ILE A 77 14.38 23.39 -27.47
C ILE A 77 13.29 22.54 -28.14
N PRO A 78 12.95 22.76 -29.42
CA PRO A 78 12.00 21.92 -30.12
C PRO A 78 12.63 20.57 -30.48
N TYR A 79 11.77 19.61 -30.83
CA TYR A 79 12.22 18.37 -31.45
C TYR A 79 12.95 18.66 -32.76
N LEU A 80 14.08 17.98 -32.99
CA LEU A 80 14.72 17.97 -34.30
C LEU A 80 13.83 17.23 -35.33
N ILE A 81 13.32 16.07 -34.92
CA ILE A 81 12.33 15.28 -35.65
C ILE A 81 11.22 14.97 -34.65
N LYS A 82 10.05 15.59 -34.81
CA LYS A 82 8.92 15.41 -33.91
C LYS A 82 8.20 14.09 -34.22
N PRO A 83 8.01 13.18 -33.26
CA PRO A 83 7.14 12.03 -33.45
C PRO A 83 5.70 12.47 -33.82
N GLU A 84 5.02 11.71 -34.68
CA GLU A 84 3.66 12.05 -35.13
C GLU A 84 2.67 12.07 -33.96
N GLU A 85 2.78 11.11 -33.06
CA GLU A 85 1.88 10.92 -31.91
C GLU A 85 2.07 11.96 -30.80
N VAL A 86 3.19 12.71 -30.80
CA VAL A 86 3.54 13.64 -29.72
C VAL A 86 3.12 15.06 -30.10
N THR A 87 2.26 15.64 -29.26
CA THR A 87 1.91 17.05 -29.30
C THR A 87 2.37 17.71 -28.01
N PRO A 88 3.39 18.60 -28.03
CA PRO A 88 3.86 19.28 -26.83
C PRO A 88 2.72 19.98 -26.09
N GLY A 89 2.62 19.75 -24.78
CA GLY A 89 1.54 20.24 -23.94
C GLY A 89 0.39 19.25 -23.73
N VAL A 90 0.30 18.18 -24.52
CA VAL A 90 -0.75 17.16 -24.43
C VAL A 90 -0.14 15.85 -23.94
N ALA A 91 -0.80 15.21 -22.98
CA ALA A 91 -0.35 13.92 -22.45
C ALA A 91 -0.75 12.77 -23.38
N ASN A 92 0.14 11.79 -23.54
CA ASN A 92 -0.15 10.51 -24.18
C ASN A 92 -0.36 9.44 -23.09
N TYR A 93 -1.20 8.43 -23.37
CA TYR A 93 -1.40 7.29 -22.47
C TYR A 93 -1.05 6.01 -23.21
N TYR A 94 -0.09 5.27 -22.67
CA TYR A 94 0.33 3.97 -23.19
C TYR A 94 -0.20 2.87 -22.29
N THR A 95 -0.63 1.74 -22.84
CA THR A 95 -0.99 0.59 -22.01
C THR A 95 0.27 -0.19 -21.65
N SER A 96 0.35 -0.69 -20.42
CA SER A 96 1.44 -1.58 -20.00
C SER A 96 0.89 -2.54 -18.93
N THR A 97 1.77 -3.29 -18.28
CA THR A 97 1.39 -4.19 -17.19
C THR A 97 2.26 -3.97 -15.96
N PHE A 98 1.66 -4.17 -14.80
CA PHE A 98 2.33 -4.10 -13.52
C PHE A 98 1.76 -5.20 -12.62
N GLU A 99 2.60 -6.17 -12.23
CA GLU A 99 2.18 -7.36 -11.45
C GLU A 99 0.92 -8.01 -12.07
N GLY A 100 0.92 -8.15 -13.41
CA GLY A 100 -0.17 -8.70 -14.20
C GLY A 100 -1.45 -7.87 -14.31
N ASN A 101 -1.55 -6.70 -13.67
CA ASN A 101 -2.65 -5.77 -13.86
C ASN A 101 -2.36 -4.91 -15.10
N ALA A 102 -3.34 -4.77 -16.00
CA ALA A 102 -3.25 -3.84 -17.09
C ALA A 102 -3.31 -2.39 -16.56
N ILE A 103 -2.36 -1.57 -16.97
CA ILE A 103 -2.21 -0.18 -16.52
C ILE A 103 -2.14 0.79 -17.71
N LEU A 104 -2.34 2.07 -17.42
CA LEU A 104 -2.16 3.20 -18.31
C LEU A 104 -1.03 4.08 -17.78
N VAL A 105 -0.03 4.33 -18.60
CA VAL A 105 1.12 5.16 -18.27
C VAL A 105 0.91 6.53 -18.92
N LYS A 106 0.67 7.55 -18.09
CA LYS A 106 0.60 8.95 -18.55
C LYS A 106 2.01 9.42 -18.83
N THR A 107 2.25 9.84 -20.06
CA THR A 107 3.53 10.41 -20.50
C THR A 107 3.37 11.87 -20.88
N ARG A 108 4.46 12.63 -20.71
CA ARG A 108 4.60 14.02 -21.16
C ARG A 108 5.82 14.11 -22.05
N GLU A 109 5.60 14.41 -23.34
CA GLU A 109 6.67 14.53 -24.33
C GLU A 109 7.68 13.36 -24.27
N GLY A 110 7.18 12.12 -24.10
CA GLY A 110 8.00 10.90 -24.07
C GLY A 110 8.51 10.44 -22.69
N ARG A 111 8.18 11.15 -21.59
CA ARG A 111 8.56 10.72 -20.23
C ARG A 111 7.34 10.30 -19.39
N PRO A 112 7.34 9.11 -18.74
CA PRO A 112 6.33 8.72 -17.76
C PRO A 112 6.28 9.66 -16.57
N ILE A 113 5.09 10.10 -16.16
CA ILE A 113 4.90 10.97 -14.99
C ILE A 113 3.88 10.42 -13.99
N LYS A 114 3.00 9.52 -14.42
CA LYS A 114 1.96 8.95 -13.58
C LYS A 114 1.49 7.62 -14.15
N VAL A 115 1.18 6.67 -13.27
CA VAL A 115 0.54 5.40 -13.62
C VAL A 115 -0.91 5.42 -13.13
N GLU A 116 -1.82 4.92 -13.96
CA GLU A 116 -3.24 4.75 -13.67
C GLU A 116 -3.65 3.31 -14.01
N GLY A 117 -4.70 2.78 -13.38
CA GLY A 117 -5.19 1.45 -13.77
C GLY A 117 -5.94 1.53 -15.08
N ASN A 118 -5.85 0.48 -15.90
CA ASN A 118 -6.69 0.34 -17.08
C ASN A 118 -8.14 0.08 -16.63
N PRO A 119 -9.12 0.92 -17.00
CA PRO A 119 -10.52 0.71 -16.57
C PRO A 119 -11.11 -0.63 -17.01
N ASN A 120 -10.55 -1.25 -18.05
CA ASN A 120 -10.98 -2.53 -18.60
C ASN A 120 -10.18 -3.72 -18.06
N ASP A 121 -9.24 -3.49 -17.14
CA ASP A 121 -8.50 -4.55 -16.45
C ASP A 121 -9.44 -5.55 -15.75
N LEU A 122 -9.05 -6.82 -15.70
CA LEU A 122 -9.88 -7.88 -15.14
C LEU A 122 -9.85 -7.92 -13.60
N LEU A 123 -8.71 -7.58 -13.01
CA LEU A 123 -8.43 -7.73 -11.58
C LEU A 123 -8.97 -6.54 -10.80
N SER A 124 -8.44 -5.36 -11.08
CA SER A 124 -8.69 -4.14 -10.30
C SER A 124 -9.71 -3.21 -10.93
N LYS A 125 -10.08 -3.43 -12.21
CA LYS A 125 -11.02 -2.59 -12.99
C LYS A 125 -10.68 -1.10 -12.95
N GLY A 126 -9.39 -0.78 -13.03
CA GLY A 126 -8.85 0.57 -13.01
C GLY A 126 -8.27 1.03 -11.66
N GLY A 127 -8.48 0.28 -10.59
CA GLY A 127 -7.82 0.54 -9.30
C GLY A 127 -6.33 0.18 -9.32
N LEU A 128 -5.53 0.77 -8.44
CA LEU A 128 -4.12 0.44 -8.28
C LEU A 128 -3.70 0.40 -6.81
N SER A 129 -2.70 -0.42 -6.52
CA SER A 129 -2.01 -0.43 -5.23
C SER A 129 -1.19 0.85 -5.02
N ALA A 130 -0.85 1.14 -3.76
CA ALA A 130 0.09 2.21 -3.45
C ALA A 130 1.46 1.98 -4.13
N GLN A 131 1.92 0.73 -4.20
CA GLN A 131 3.18 0.39 -4.84
C GLN A 131 3.15 0.58 -6.36
N ALA A 132 2.05 0.24 -7.03
CA ALA A 132 1.86 0.48 -8.45
C ALA A 132 1.90 1.98 -8.76
N GLN A 133 1.22 2.78 -7.94
CA GLN A 133 1.25 4.25 -8.05
C GLN A 133 2.66 4.83 -7.85
N ALA A 134 3.40 4.28 -6.89
CA ALA A 134 4.72 4.79 -6.54
C ALA A 134 5.83 4.37 -7.52
N SER A 135 5.63 3.27 -8.25
CA SER A 135 6.63 2.66 -9.13
C SER A 135 7.19 3.59 -10.22
N VAL A 136 6.43 4.60 -10.65
CA VAL A 136 6.93 5.60 -11.61
C VAL A 136 8.10 6.41 -11.06
N LEU A 137 8.24 6.51 -9.73
CA LEU A 137 9.38 7.17 -9.11
C LEU A 137 10.63 6.27 -9.13
N ASP A 138 10.46 4.96 -9.01
CA ASP A 138 11.56 3.99 -9.05
C ASP A 138 12.28 4.05 -10.41
N LEU A 139 11.56 4.30 -11.51
CA LEU A 139 12.13 4.54 -12.83
C LEU A 139 13.23 5.62 -12.81
N TYR A 140 13.01 6.69 -12.05
CA TYR A 140 13.90 7.84 -12.00
C TYR A 140 14.84 7.83 -10.79
N ASP A 141 14.89 6.73 -10.04
CA ASP A 141 15.82 6.57 -8.95
C ASP A 141 17.26 6.67 -9.45
N ASN A 142 18.02 7.59 -8.85
CA ASN A 142 19.40 7.86 -9.24
C ASN A 142 20.41 6.89 -8.61
N THR A 143 19.95 6.00 -7.72
CA THR A 143 20.75 4.93 -7.12
C THR A 143 20.68 3.61 -7.91
N ARG A 144 19.88 3.56 -8.99
CA ARG A 144 19.93 2.50 -9.99
C ARG A 144 21.34 2.39 -10.58
N VAL A 145 21.76 1.17 -10.86
CA VAL A 145 23.05 0.86 -11.48
C VAL A 145 23.03 1.34 -12.94
N GLN A 146 23.92 2.28 -13.27
CA GLN A 146 23.86 3.01 -14.54
C GLN A 146 24.52 2.28 -15.72
N ASP A 147 25.47 1.38 -15.43
CA ASP A 147 26.23 0.61 -16.40
C ASP A 147 26.47 -0.80 -15.86
N PRO A 148 26.66 -1.83 -16.71
CA PRO A 148 26.99 -3.16 -16.23
C PRO A 148 28.31 -3.15 -15.46
N MET A 149 28.39 -3.96 -14.41
CA MET A 149 29.54 -4.04 -13.51
C MET A 149 30.13 -5.45 -13.50
N MET A 150 31.45 -5.53 -13.36
CA MET A 150 32.19 -6.75 -13.15
C MET A 150 33.20 -6.56 -12.02
N ASP A 151 33.16 -7.43 -11.02
CA ASP A 151 33.96 -7.41 -9.80
C ASP A 151 34.01 -6.02 -9.13
N GLY A 152 32.83 -5.38 -9.06
CA GLY A 152 32.63 -4.07 -8.43
C GLY A 152 33.00 -2.85 -9.27
N SER A 153 33.50 -3.04 -10.49
CA SER A 153 33.87 -1.95 -11.40
C SER A 153 32.95 -1.87 -12.62
N THR A 154 32.66 -0.66 -13.09
CA THR A 154 31.91 -0.45 -14.34
C THR A 154 32.64 -1.05 -15.54
N THR A 155 31.90 -1.70 -16.44
CA THR A 155 32.40 -2.35 -17.66
C THR A 155 31.40 -2.17 -18.82
N GLY A 156 31.71 -2.67 -20.00
CA GLY A 156 30.79 -2.71 -21.14
C GLY A 156 30.08 -4.06 -21.30
N TRP A 157 28.90 -4.05 -21.94
CA TRP A 157 28.10 -5.26 -22.21
C TRP A 157 28.84 -6.34 -23.00
N ALA A 158 29.69 -5.97 -23.96
CA ALA A 158 30.46 -6.94 -24.74
C ALA A 158 31.46 -7.73 -23.88
N GLN A 159 32.06 -7.08 -22.87
CA GLN A 159 32.98 -7.73 -21.94
C GLN A 159 32.22 -8.66 -20.98
N VAL A 160 31.05 -8.21 -20.48
CA VAL A 160 30.15 -9.06 -19.69
C VAL A 160 29.73 -10.30 -20.48
N ASP A 161 29.32 -10.13 -21.73
CA ASP A 161 28.88 -11.24 -22.57
C ASP A 161 29.98 -12.27 -22.81
N ALA A 162 31.20 -11.79 -23.13
CA ALA A 162 32.35 -12.66 -23.33
C ALA A 162 32.71 -13.42 -22.04
N PHE A 163 32.76 -12.72 -20.91
CA PHE A 163 33.07 -13.31 -19.61
C PHE A 163 32.03 -14.35 -19.20
N VAL A 164 30.74 -13.99 -19.17
CA VAL A 164 29.66 -14.88 -18.74
C VAL A 164 29.57 -16.11 -19.63
N LYS A 165 29.69 -15.98 -20.97
CA LYS A 165 29.73 -17.13 -21.88
C LYS A 165 30.89 -18.07 -21.57
N SER A 166 32.10 -17.53 -21.35
CA SER A 166 33.29 -18.33 -21.05
C SER A 166 33.13 -19.10 -19.74
N GLU A 167 32.56 -18.46 -18.72
CA GLU A 167 32.33 -19.04 -17.41
C GLU A 167 31.21 -20.09 -17.42
N LEU A 168 30.11 -19.84 -18.15
CA LEU A 168 29.05 -20.83 -18.36
C LEU A 168 29.57 -22.07 -19.10
N ALA A 169 30.42 -21.90 -20.12
CA ALA A 169 31.06 -23.01 -20.81
C ALA A 169 31.97 -23.83 -19.87
N ALA A 170 32.75 -23.16 -19.02
CA ALA A 170 33.60 -23.82 -18.03
C ALA A 170 32.78 -24.60 -16.98
N VAL A 171 31.66 -24.03 -16.52
CA VAL A 171 30.73 -24.68 -15.58
C VAL A 171 30.07 -25.91 -16.21
N ALA A 172 29.62 -25.78 -17.46
CA ALA A 172 29.02 -26.89 -18.21
C ALA A 172 30.03 -28.02 -18.46
N ALA A 173 31.28 -27.68 -18.85
CA ALA A 173 32.35 -28.66 -19.04
C ALA A 173 32.72 -29.40 -17.74
N ALA A 174 32.58 -28.74 -16.58
CA ALA A 174 32.78 -29.35 -15.27
C ALA A 174 31.58 -30.19 -14.77
N GLY A 175 30.48 -30.27 -15.54
CA GLY A 175 29.27 -31.01 -15.16
C GLY A 175 28.55 -30.43 -13.95
N LYS A 176 28.81 -29.16 -13.59
CA LYS A 176 28.19 -28.52 -12.43
C LYS A 176 26.83 -27.91 -12.78
N THR A 177 26.00 -27.74 -11.76
CA THR A 177 24.65 -27.15 -11.92
C THR A 177 24.76 -25.65 -12.18
N ILE A 178 23.91 -25.14 -13.09
CA ILE A 178 23.67 -23.72 -13.29
C ILE A 178 22.30 -23.40 -12.68
N SER A 179 22.24 -22.54 -11.67
CA SER A 179 20.97 -22.24 -11.00
C SER A 179 20.51 -20.83 -11.36
N ILE A 180 19.34 -20.73 -11.98
CA ILE A 180 18.62 -19.47 -12.17
C ILE A 180 17.69 -19.33 -10.96
N VAL A 181 17.88 -18.31 -10.13
CA VAL A 181 17.07 -18.06 -8.93
C VAL A 181 16.23 -16.81 -9.18
N SER A 182 14.92 -16.92 -9.05
CA SER A 182 14.01 -15.79 -9.23
C SER A 182 12.81 -15.89 -8.29
N ALA A 183 12.15 -14.77 -8.02
CA ALA A 183 10.75 -14.81 -7.61
C ALA A 183 9.87 -15.37 -8.74
N THR A 184 8.59 -15.62 -8.46
CA THR A 184 7.63 -16.04 -9.48
C THR A 184 7.67 -15.13 -10.70
N LYS A 185 7.90 -15.72 -11.88
CA LYS A 185 7.81 -15.05 -13.17
C LYS A 185 6.62 -15.63 -13.93
N SER A 186 5.54 -14.87 -14.02
CA SER A 186 4.28 -15.26 -14.67
C SER A 186 4.23 -14.92 -16.17
N SER A 187 5.24 -14.21 -16.69
CA SER A 187 5.43 -13.91 -18.11
C SER A 187 5.62 -15.18 -18.96
N PRO A 188 4.72 -15.47 -19.92
CA PRO A 188 4.90 -16.58 -20.85
C PRO A 188 6.17 -16.46 -21.70
N SER A 189 6.55 -15.24 -22.11
CA SER A 189 7.75 -15.03 -22.93
C SER A 189 9.03 -15.21 -22.10
N THR A 190 9.07 -14.73 -20.86
CA THR A 190 10.22 -14.91 -19.96
C THR A 190 10.42 -16.39 -19.62
N GLN A 191 9.33 -17.12 -19.32
CA GLN A 191 9.40 -18.56 -19.07
C GLN A 191 9.92 -19.33 -20.30
N ALA A 192 9.54 -18.91 -21.52
CA ALA A 192 10.06 -19.50 -22.75
C ALA A 192 11.56 -19.23 -22.95
N VAL A 193 12.05 -18.02 -22.62
CA VAL A 193 13.49 -17.72 -22.64
C VAL A 193 14.28 -18.58 -21.64
N ILE A 194 13.75 -18.77 -20.43
CA ILE A 194 14.36 -19.66 -19.43
C ILE A 194 14.40 -21.11 -19.96
N ALA A 195 13.32 -21.58 -20.59
CA ALA A 195 13.28 -22.92 -21.19
C ALA A 195 14.29 -23.10 -22.33
N ASP A 196 14.45 -22.09 -23.20
CA ASP A 196 15.47 -22.09 -24.25
C ASP A 196 16.90 -22.12 -23.66
N PHE A 197 17.13 -21.37 -22.58
CA PHE A 197 18.41 -21.36 -21.86
C PHE A 197 18.72 -22.74 -21.25
N ILE A 198 17.74 -23.39 -20.62
CA ILE A 198 17.87 -24.75 -20.07
C ILE A 198 18.13 -25.77 -21.19
N THR A 199 17.51 -25.58 -22.36
CA THR A 199 17.76 -26.44 -23.52
C THR A 199 19.22 -26.38 -23.99
N LYS A 200 19.83 -25.18 -23.98
CA LYS A 200 21.27 -25.00 -24.28
C LYS A 200 22.18 -25.57 -23.20
N TYR A 201 21.80 -25.41 -21.93
CA TYR A 201 22.57 -25.87 -20.77
C TYR A 201 21.75 -26.88 -19.95
N PRO A 202 21.78 -28.19 -20.26
CA PRO A 202 20.91 -29.18 -19.62
C PRO A 202 21.13 -29.37 -18.10
N THR A 203 22.27 -28.92 -17.56
CA THR A 203 22.51 -28.88 -16.11
C THR A 203 21.89 -27.65 -15.43
N ALA A 204 21.26 -26.75 -16.21
CA ALA A 204 20.59 -25.59 -15.68
C ALA A 204 19.25 -25.95 -15.02
N LYS A 205 18.94 -25.30 -13.91
CA LYS A 205 17.69 -25.43 -13.17
C LYS A 205 17.16 -24.06 -12.83
N HIS A 206 15.84 -23.88 -12.94
CA HIS A 206 15.14 -22.70 -12.47
C HIS A 206 14.60 -22.96 -11.06
N VAL A 207 15.02 -22.14 -10.10
CA VAL A 207 14.64 -22.16 -8.70
C VAL A 207 13.71 -20.97 -8.47
N THR A 208 12.42 -21.26 -8.27
CA THR A 208 11.41 -20.23 -8.00
C THR A 208 11.23 -20.08 -6.50
N TYR A 209 11.59 -18.91 -5.98
CA TYR A 209 11.60 -18.59 -4.57
C TYR A 209 10.92 -17.24 -4.32
N ASP A 210 9.80 -17.28 -3.61
CA ASP A 210 9.09 -16.09 -3.19
C ASP A 210 9.41 -15.79 -1.71
N ALA A 211 9.89 -14.58 -1.43
CA ALA A 211 10.21 -14.13 -0.07
C ALA A 211 9.00 -14.23 0.87
N VAL A 212 7.79 -14.03 0.35
CA VAL A 212 6.53 -14.37 1.01
C VAL A 212 5.86 -15.47 0.21
N SER A 213 5.76 -16.63 0.82
CA SER A 213 5.47 -17.88 0.12
C SER A 213 4.06 -18.39 0.39
N TYR A 214 3.49 -19.01 -0.64
CA TYR A 214 2.22 -19.73 -0.60
C TYR A 214 2.38 -21.21 -0.94
N THR A 215 3.60 -21.75 -0.77
CA THR A 215 3.92 -23.17 -0.99
C THR A 215 2.97 -24.10 -0.24
N GLY A 216 2.54 -23.71 0.97
CA GLY A 216 1.55 -24.42 1.79
C GLY A 216 0.22 -24.63 1.09
N ILE A 217 -0.34 -23.59 0.46
CA ILE A 217 -1.60 -23.67 -0.30
C ILE A 217 -1.41 -24.55 -1.54
N ILE A 218 -0.33 -24.32 -2.29
CA ILE A 218 -0.02 -25.06 -3.53
C ILE A 218 0.11 -26.57 -3.24
N LYS A 219 0.91 -26.95 -2.24
CA LYS A 219 1.10 -28.35 -1.84
C LYS A 219 -0.17 -28.94 -1.22
N ALA A 220 -0.94 -28.18 -0.47
CA ALA A 220 -2.21 -28.67 0.08
C ALA A 220 -3.21 -29.03 -1.03
N ASN A 221 -3.32 -28.21 -2.09
CA ASN A 221 -4.17 -28.53 -3.25
C ASN A 221 -3.62 -29.73 -4.04
N GLN A 222 -2.29 -29.87 -4.16
CA GLN A 222 -1.69 -31.07 -4.76
C GLN A 222 -2.08 -32.33 -3.97
N ASN A 223 -1.99 -32.27 -2.64
CA ASN A 223 -2.33 -33.40 -1.77
C ASN A 223 -3.84 -33.70 -1.77
N SER A 224 -4.68 -32.67 -1.77
CA SER A 224 -6.13 -32.80 -1.63
C SER A 224 -6.83 -33.20 -2.93
N PHE A 225 -6.36 -32.66 -4.06
CA PHE A 225 -7.07 -32.70 -5.34
C PHE A 225 -6.18 -33.07 -6.54
N GLY A 226 -4.89 -33.34 -6.31
CA GLY A 226 -3.94 -33.69 -7.38
C GLY A 226 -3.46 -32.52 -8.23
N LYS A 227 -3.71 -31.27 -7.79
CA LYS A 227 -3.32 -30.05 -8.53
C LYS A 227 -2.43 -29.14 -7.68
N ALA A 228 -1.15 -29.03 -8.04
CA ALA A 228 -0.20 -28.08 -7.46
C ALA A 228 -0.46 -26.67 -8.00
N VAL A 229 -1.49 -26.01 -7.48
CA VAL A 229 -1.90 -24.67 -7.90
C VAL A 229 -2.27 -23.78 -6.72
N LEU A 230 -2.06 -22.47 -6.89
CA LEU A 230 -2.71 -21.46 -6.08
C LEU A 230 -4.12 -21.23 -6.66
N PRO A 231 -5.20 -21.55 -5.92
CA PRO A 231 -6.55 -21.43 -6.44
C PRO A 231 -6.91 -19.96 -6.65
N HIS A 232 -7.88 -19.72 -7.53
CA HIS A 232 -8.48 -18.41 -7.68
C HIS A 232 -9.69 -18.28 -6.75
N TYR A 233 -9.63 -17.31 -5.84
CA TYR A 233 -10.70 -17.03 -4.88
C TYR A 233 -11.64 -15.95 -5.44
N ASN A 234 -12.95 -16.18 -5.30
CA ASN A 234 -14.00 -15.31 -5.80
C ASN A 234 -14.82 -14.76 -4.61
N PHE A 235 -14.38 -13.63 -4.04
CA PHE A 235 -15.05 -13.01 -2.89
C PHE A 235 -16.39 -12.37 -3.23
N ASP A 236 -16.62 -12.04 -4.51
CA ASP A 236 -17.87 -11.50 -5.04
C ASP A 236 -19.00 -12.55 -5.05
N LYS A 237 -18.65 -13.84 -4.98
CA LYS A 237 -19.59 -14.96 -4.91
C LYS A 237 -19.84 -15.47 -3.48
N ALA A 238 -19.20 -14.86 -2.48
CA ALA A 238 -19.30 -15.27 -1.09
C ALA A 238 -20.27 -14.38 -0.29
N ASP A 239 -21.28 -15.01 0.32
CA ASP A 239 -22.20 -14.38 1.27
C ASP A 239 -21.60 -14.37 2.70
N VAL A 240 -20.86 -15.42 3.06
CA VAL A 240 -20.21 -15.57 4.37
C VAL A 240 -18.73 -15.90 4.16
N ILE A 241 -17.86 -15.06 4.71
CA ILE A 241 -16.41 -15.17 4.64
C ILE A 241 -15.85 -15.35 6.04
N VAL A 242 -15.09 -16.42 6.25
CA VAL A 242 -14.31 -16.63 7.47
C VAL A 242 -12.84 -16.71 7.11
N SER A 243 -12.04 -15.87 7.75
CA SER A 243 -10.61 -15.77 7.47
C SER A 243 -9.79 -16.01 8.73
N PHE A 244 -8.76 -16.85 8.61
CA PHE A 244 -7.78 -17.16 9.65
C PHE A 244 -6.41 -16.62 9.22
N GLY A 245 -6.03 -15.46 9.76
CA GLY A 245 -4.72 -14.85 9.50
C GLY A 245 -4.47 -14.39 8.06
N ALA A 246 -5.46 -14.47 7.16
CA ALA A 246 -5.33 -13.97 5.79
C ALA A 246 -5.72 -12.49 5.70
N ASP A 247 -4.78 -11.65 5.28
CA ASP A 247 -5.00 -10.21 5.02
C ASP A 247 -5.37 -9.96 3.54
N PHE A 248 -6.49 -10.53 3.08
CA PHE A 248 -6.90 -10.51 1.66
C PHE A 248 -7.30 -9.12 1.12
N LEU A 249 -7.60 -8.14 1.96
CA LEU A 249 -7.79 -6.74 1.55
C LEU A 249 -6.48 -5.95 1.50
N GLY A 250 -5.40 -6.50 2.08
CA GLY A 250 -4.08 -5.89 2.14
C GLY A 250 -3.08 -6.63 1.26
N THR A 251 -2.31 -7.54 1.87
CA THR A 251 -1.11 -8.14 1.26
C THR A 251 -1.29 -9.58 0.77
N TRP A 252 -2.37 -10.27 1.13
CA TRP A 252 -2.52 -11.70 0.82
C TRP A 252 -2.96 -11.93 -0.65
N ILE A 253 -2.07 -12.52 -1.44
CA ILE A 253 -2.22 -12.94 -2.85
C ILE A 253 -2.56 -11.78 -3.81
N SER A 254 -3.77 -11.20 -3.74
CA SER A 254 -4.33 -10.29 -4.76
C SER A 254 -5.17 -9.16 -4.12
N GLY A 255 -4.55 -8.29 -3.32
CA GLY A 255 -5.26 -7.32 -2.48
C GLY A 255 -6.24 -6.41 -3.23
N GLU A 256 -5.85 -5.90 -4.40
CA GLU A 256 -6.67 -5.00 -5.21
C GLU A 256 -7.88 -5.70 -5.84
N GLU A 257 -7.68 -6.92 -6.36
CA GLU A 257 -8.73 -7.76 -6.92
C GLU A 257 -9.76 -8.15 -5.85
N PHE A 258 -9.27 -8.68 -4.72
CA PHE A 258 -10.13 -9.11 -3.63
C PHE A 258 -10.86 -7.94 -2.99
N THR A 259 -10.24 -6.76 -2.91
CA THR A 259 -10.94 -5.54 -2.49
C THR A 259 -12.11 -5.22 -3.42
N ARG A 260 -11.91 -5.30 -4.75
CA ARG A 260 -12.97 -5.03 -5.72
C ARG A 260 -14.13 -6.02 -5.59
N GLN A 261 -13.82 -7.30 -5.46
CA GLN A 261 -14.79 -8.38 -5.30
C GLN A 261 -15.53 -8.32 -3.95
N TYR A 262 -14.82 -8.05 -2.86
CA TYR A 262 -15.39 -7.94 -1.52
C TYR A 262 -16.35 -6.75 -1.42
N VAL A 263 -15.95 -5.59 -1.95
CA VAL A 263 -16.76 -4.37 -1.90
C VAL A 263 -17.98 -4.43 -2.83
N SER A 264 -17.98 -5.26 -3.90
CA SER A 264 -19.18 -5.39 -4.74
C SER A 264 -20.39 -5.92 -3.96
N ASN A 265 -20.16 -6.63 -2.86
CA ASN A 265 -21.19 -7.13 -1.94
C ASN A 265 -21.38 -6.24 -0.70
N ARG A 266 -20.74 -5.06 -0.63
CA ARG A 266 -20.83 -4.15 0.53
C ARG A 266 -21.01 -2.66 0.15
N ASN A 267 -21.03 -2.31 -1.14
CA ASN A 267 -21.18 -0.93 -1.58
C ASN A 267 -22.63 -0.42 -1.49
N GLY A 268 -22.85 0.86 -1.79
CA GLY A 268 -24.20 1.46 -1.81
C GLY A 268 -25.23 0.65 -2.62
N LYS A 269 -24.85 0.15 -3.80
CA LYS A 269 -25.75 -0.65 -4.67
C LYS A 269 -26.19 -1.95 -4.01
N SER A 270 -25.28 -2.72 -3.40
CA SER A 270 -25.65 -3.98 -2.74
C SER A 270 -26.55 -3.72 -1.52
N LEU A 271 -26.31 -2.62 -0.81
CA LEU A 271 -27.10 -2.23 0.34
C LEU A 271 -28.51 -1.80 -0.05
N GLU A 272 -28.70 -1.06 -1.14
CA GLU A 272 -30.02 -0.76 -1.71
C GLU A 272 -30.81 -2.05 -2.02
N GLU A 273 -30.13 -3.10 -2.48
CA GLU A 273 -30.71 -4.44 -2.67
C GLU A 273 -30.92 -5.23 -1.36
N LYS A 274 -30.63 -4.63 -0.20
CA LYS A 274 -30.65 -5.25 1.13
C LYS A 274 -29.78 -6.50 1.22
N LYS A 275 -28.63 -6.49 0.53
CA LYS A 275 -27.62 -7.56 0.56
C LYS A 275 -26.27 -7.02 1.06
N MET A 276 -25.67 -7.78 1.95
CA MET A 276 -24.33 -7.49 2.43
C MET A 276 -23.62 -8.79 2.82
N SER A 277 -22.40 -8.99 2.33
CA SER A 277 -21.58 -10.13 2.77
C SER A 277 -21.24 -10.00 4.25
N ARG A 278 -21.16 -11.14 4.93
CA ARG A 278 -20.78 -11.29 6.33
C ARG A 278 -19.31 -11.71 6.39
N HIS A 279 -18.48 -11.01 7.17
CA HIS A 279 -17.06 -11.32 7.30
C HIS A 279 -16.62 -11.40 8.76
N ILE A 280 -16.04 -12.55 9.11
CA ILE A 280 -15.44 -12.84 10.42
C ILE A 280 -13.94 -13.06 10.22
N GLN A 281 -13.13 -12.32 10.97
CA GLN A 281 -11.67 -12.42 10.95
C GLN A 281 -11.16 -12.99 12.27
N PHE A 282 -10.37 -14.07 12.19
CA PHE A 282 -9.54 -14.57 13.28
C PHE A 282 -8.08 -14.25 12.95
N GLU A 283 -7.38 -13.52 13.82
CA GLU A 283 -5.99 -13.14 13.57
C GLU A 283 -5.28 -12.70 14.86
N SER A 284 -3.95 -12.70 14.88
CA SER A 284 -3.15 -12.31 16.05
C SER A 284 -2.87 -10.81 16.10
N GLY A 285 -2.17 -10.27 15.10
CA GLY A 285 -2.06 -8.83 14.87
C GLY A 285 -3.28 -8.26 14.15
N MET A 286 -3.52 -6.96 14.28
CA MET A 286 -4.59 -6.29 13.53
C MET A 286 -4.13 -6.00 12.10
N SER A 287 -4.85 -6.55 11.12
CA SER A 287 -4.58 -6.36 9.69
C SER A 287 -5.56 -5.37 9.04
N MET A 288 -5.29 -4.95 7.79
CA MET A 288 -6.26 -4.12 7.04
C MET A 288 -7.58 -4.87 6.85
N THR A 289 -7.51 -6.18 6.61
CA THR A 289 -8.68 -7.05 6.52
C THR A 289 -9.46 -7.09 7.82
N GLY A 290 -8.79 -7.27 8.96
CA GLY A 290 -9.42 -7.27 10.28
C GLY A 290 -10.11 -5.95 10.63
N THR A 291 -9.55 -4.81 10.23
CA THR A 291 -10.20 -3.50 10.44
C THR A 291 -11.53 -3.34 9.71
N ASN A 292 -11.77 -4.13 8.65
CA ASN A 292 -12.98 -4.06 7.82
C ASN A 292 -13.97 -5.21 8.06
N ALA A 293 -13.62 -6.19 8.90
CA ALA A 293 -14.50 -7.27 9.29
C ALA A 293 -15.70 -6.76 10.10
N ASP A 294 -16.84 -7.47 10.06
CA ASP A 294 -17.94 -7.15 11.00
C ASP A 294 -17.78 -7.87 12.34
N ALA A 295 -16.93 -8.90 12.42
CA ALA A 295 -16.44 -9.42 13.70
C ALA A 295 -14.96 -9.78 13.58
N ARG A 296 -14.15 -9.38 14.56
CA ARG A 296 -12.73 -9.71 14.63
C ARG A 296 -12.40 -10.33 15.99
N ILE A 297 -11.75 -11.48 15.98
CA ILE A 297 -11.43 -12.26 17.17
C ILE A 297 -9.91 -12.40 17.23
N ALA A 298 -9.31 -11.80 18.27
CA ALA A 298 -7.87 -11.86 18.49
C ALA A 298 -7.47 -13.24 19.02
N ILE A 299 -6.80 -14.04 18.21
CA ILE A 299 -6.33 -15.38 18.59
C ILE A 299 -4.81 -15.45 18.50
N LYS A 300 -4.19 -16.28 19.34
CA LYS A 300 -2.74 -16.51 19.26
C LYS A 300 -2.38 -17.31 18.01
N PRO A 301 -1.16 -17.16 17.47
CA PRO A 301 -0.68 -18.02 16.40
C PRO A 301 -0.83 -19.52 16.70
N SER A 302 -0.60 -19.93 17.95
CA SER A 302 -0.77 -21.31 18.41
C SER A 302 -2.23 -21.79 18.42
N GLU A 303 -3.20 -20.88 18.44
CA GLU A 303 -4.63 -21.18 18.50
C GLU A 303 -5.30 -21.29 17.11
N GLU A 304 -4.66 -20.79 16.05
CA GLU A 304 -5.22 -20.82 14.69
C GLU A 304 -5.54 -22.24 14.22
N GLY A 305 -4.60 -23.18 14.41
CA GLY A 305 -4.79 -24.59 14.09
C GLY A 305 -5.95 -25.24 14.86
N PRO A 306 -5.96 -25.21 16.20
CA PRO A 306 -7.08 -25.69 17.02
C PRO A 306 -8.42 -25.03 16.67
N ALA A 307 -8.44 -23.74 16.34
CA ALA A 307 -9.65 -23.04 15.92
C ALA A 307 -10.22 -23.61 14.61
N LEU A 308 -9.37 -23.93 13.63
CA LEU A 308 -9.76 -24.61 12.40
C LEU A 308 -10.27 -26.04 12.66
N VAL A 309 -9.63 -26.78 13.58
CA VAL A 309 -10.12 -28.11 14.00
C VAL A 309 -11.51 -28.00 14.62
N ASN A 310 -11.73 -27.03 15.52
CA ASN A 310 -13.02 -26.80 16.15
C ASN A 310 -14.08 -26.38 15.12
N LEU A 311 -13.73 -25.55 14.13
CA LEU A 311 -14.61 -25.16 13.03
C LEU A 311 -15.00 -26.36 12.16
N TYR A 312 -14.04 -27.18 11.77
CA TYR A 312 -14.29 -28.41 11.02
C TYR A 312 -15.24 -29.35 11.78
N ASN A 313 -15.00 -29.55 13.08
CA ASN A 313 -15.86 -30.40 13.91
C ASN A 313 -17.30 -29.84 13.97
N ALA A 314 -17.45 -28.53 14.13
CA ALA A 314 -18.76 -27.87 14.18
C ALA A 314 -19.53 -27.94 12.85
N ILE A 315 -18.83 -27.93 11.70
CA ILE A 315 -19.45 -28.05 10.36
C ILE A 315 -19.77 -29.51 10.01
N SER A 316 -18.83 -30.42 10.26
CA SER A 316 -18.95 -31.83 9.85
C SER A 316 -19.84 -32.68 10.76
N GLY A 317 -20.02 -32.26 12.03
CA GLY A 317 -20.63 -33.09 13.07
C GLY A 317 -19.75 -34.25 13.53
N THR A 318 -18.49 -34.30 13.09
CA THR A 318 -17.49 -35.31 13.50
C THR A 318 -16.51 -34.70 14.51
N THR A 319 -15.77 -35.54 15.24
CA THR A 319 -14.75 -35.08 16.19
C THR A 319 -13.39 -35.59 15.75
N LEU A 320 -12.57 -34.69 15.22
CA LEU A 320 -11.15 -34.96 15.00
C LEU A 320 -10.39 -34.99 16.34
N PRO A 321 -9.30 -35.76 16.43
CA PRO A 321 -8.45 -35.79 17.62
C PRO A 321 -7.99 -34.38 18.03
N GLY A 322 -7.97 -34.13 19.35
CA GLY A 322 -7.40 -32.93 19.95
C GLY A 322 -8.18 -31.63 19.73
N SER A 323 -9.50 -31.73 19.55
CA SER A 323 -10.42 -30.64 19.91
C SER A 323 -10.07 -30.10 21.30
N LYS A 324 -9.77 -28.81 21.38
CA LYS A 324 -9.36 -28.13 22.60
C LYS A 324 -10.09 -26.81 22.72
N LYS A 325 -10.46 -26.47 23.95
CA LYS A 325 -10.96 -25.14 24.27
C LYS A 325 -9.86 -24.12 24.02
N LEU A 326 -10.19 -23.05 23.30
CA LEU A 326 -9.29 -21.93 23.07
C LEU A 326 -9.15 -21.11 24.36
N THR A 327 -7.98 -20.51 24.54
CA THR A 327 -7.70 -19.63 25.68
C THR A 327 -8.30 -18.24 25.48
N THR A 328 -8.45 -17.79 24.23
CA THR A 328 -9.17 -16.57 23.89
C THR A 328 -10.65 -16.64 24.31
N PRO A 329 -11.14 -15.68 25.12
CA PRO A 329 -12.56 -15.60 25.49
C PRO A 329 -13.48 -15.54 24.27
N ASN A 330 -14.65 -16.18 24.36
CA ASN A 330 -15.69 -16.22 23.31
C ASN A 330 -15.29 -16.82 21.95
N ALA A 331 -14.02 -17.15 21.68
CA ALA A 331 -13.57 -17.67 20.38
C ALA A 331 -14.31 -18.96 19.99
N ASP A 332 -14.41 -19.95 20.88
CA ASP A 332 -15.16 -21.20 20.63
C ASP A 332 -16.67 -20.97 20.38
N LYS A 333 -17.23 -19.96 21.06
CA LYS A 333 -18.64 -19.57 20.89
C LYS A 333 -18.85 -18.99 19.49
N VAL A 334 -17.98 -18.09 19.05
CA VAL A 334 -18.01 -17.52 17.70
C VAL A 334 -17.81 -18.61 16.65
N ILE A 335 -16.86 -19.53 16.84
CA ILE A 335 -16.63 -20.66 15.93
C ILE A 335 -17.91 -21.49 15.75
N THR A 336 -18.61 -21.79 16.84
CA THR A 336 -19.86 -22.56 16.79
C THR A 336 -20.98 -21.81 16.07
N LEU A 337 -21.09 -20.49 16.28
CA LEU A 337 -22.09 -19.67 15.60
C LEU A 337 -21.80 -19.54 14.11
N VAL A 338 -20.55 -19.22 13.75
CA VAL A 338 -20.17 -19.02 12.35
C VAL A 338 -20.18 -20.31 11.55
N ALA A 339 -19.95 -21.47 12.18
CA ALA A 339 -20.17 -22.78 11.55
C ALA A 339 -21.60 -22.93 11.01
N LYS A 340 -22.61 -22.48 11.78
CA LYS A 340 -24.01 -22.50 11.34
C LYS A 340 -24.25 -21.54 10.18
N GLU A 341 -23.68 -20.35 10.22
CA GLU A 341 -23.79 -19.36 9.12
C GLU A 341 -23.14 -19.89 7.84
N LEU A 342 -21.96 -20.51 7.93
CA LEU A 342 -21.27 -21.13 6.81
C LEU A 342 -22.09 -22.27 6.19
N VAL A 343 -22.65 -23.16 7.01
CA VAL A 343 -23.52 -24.26 6.55
C VAL A 343 -24.79 -23.72 5.88
N ALA A 344 -25.39 -22.65 6.42
CA ALA A 344 -26.55 -21.99 5.81
C ALA A 344 -26.21 -21.34 4.46
N ALA A 345 -24.95 -20.94 4.26
CA ALA A 345 -24.44 -20.35 3.03
C ALA A 345 -23.73 -21.37 2.11
N LYS A 346 -24.02 -22.68 2.20
CA LYS A 346 -23.40 -23.71 1.36
C LYS A 346 -23.41 -23.35 -0.13
N GLY A 347 -22.25 -23.48 -0.79
CA GLY A 347 -22.01 -23.06 -2.18
C GLY A 347 -21.72 -21.56 -2.36
N ARG A 348 -21.98 -20.73 -1.33
CA ARG A 348 -21.70 -19.29 -1.27
C ARG A 348 -20.90 -18.92 -0.01
N ALA A 349 -20.24 -19.90 0.59
CA ALA A 349 -19.39 -19.73 1.76
C ALA A 349 -17.92 -19.81 1.34
N LEU A 350 -17.06 -19.10 2.05
CA LEU A 350 -15.63 -19.10 1.79
C LEU A 350 -14.84 -19.08 3.10
N VAL A 351 -13.96 -20.06 3.29
CA VAL A 351 -12.99 -20.08 4.38
C VAL A 351 -11.59 -19.93 3.81
N VAL A 352 -10.82 -18.96 4.29
CA VAL A 352 -9.43 -18.71 3.84
C VAL A 352 -8.48 -18.70 5.03
N CYS A 353 -7.22 -19.07 4.79
CA CYS A 353 -6.17 -19.07 5.82
C CYS A 353 -4.86 -18.51 5.27
N GLY A 354 -4.20 -17.65 6.04
CA GLY A 354 -2.92 -17.02 5.70
C GLY A 354 -1.69 -17.88 6.02
N SER A 355 -1.86 -19.02 6.68
CA SER A 355 -0.76 -19.90 7.09
C SER A 355 -0.06 -20.55 5.90
N ASN A 356 1.28 -20.51 5.87
CA ASN A 356 2.09 -21.25 4.91
C ASN A 356 2.44 -22.67 5.44
N ASP A 357 1.49 -23.38 6.05
CA ASP A 357 1.64 -24.77 6.50
C ASP A 357 0.71 -25.71 5.72
N VAL A 358 1.28 -26.82 5.23
CA VAL A 358 0.56 -27.77 4.38
C VAL A 358 -0.58 -28.46 5.13
N ALA A 359 -0.39 -28.84 6.40
CA ALA A 359 -1.42 -29.55 7.17
C ALA A 359 -2.60 -28.62 7.48
N THR A 360 -2.33 -27.38 7.90
CA THR A 360 -3.34 -26.34 8.12
C THR A 360 -4.15 -26.09 6.85
N GLN A 361 -3.49 -25.94 5.70
CA GLN A 361 -4.19 -25.70 4.42
C GLN A 361 -4.97 -26.93 3.92
N VAL A 362 -4.51 -28.16 4.18
CA VAL A 362 -5.30 -29.37 3.89
C VAL A 362 -6.61 -29.40 4.71
N LEU A 363 -6.59 -28.96 5.97
CA LEU A 363 -7.81 -28.84 6.78
C LEU A 363 -8.75 -27.76 6.24
N VAL A 364 -8.22 -26.62 5.79
CA VAL A 364 -9.01 -25.56 5.12
C VAL A 364 -9.65 -26.08 3.84
N ASN A 365 -8.93 -26.89 3.06
CA ASN A 365 -9.47 -27.55 1.88
C ASN A 365 -10.64 -28.49 2.23
N ALA A 366 -10.50 -29.26 3.31
CA ALA A 366 -11.58 -30.13 3.78
C ALA A 366 -12.83 -29.33 4.19
N ILE A 367 -12.66 -28.23 4.92
CA ILE A 367 -13.76 -27.34 5.33
C ILE A 367 -14.48 -26.78 4.10
N ASN A 368 -13.75 -26.19 3.15
CA ASN A 368 -14.34 -25.65 1.92
C ASN A 368 -14.99 -26.73 1.04
N SER A 369 -14.48 -27.96 1.07
CA SER A 369 -15.11 -29.09 0.38
C SER A 369 -16.47 -29.44 1.01
N LEU A 370 -16.60 -29.43 2.35
CA LEU A 370 -17.88 -29.66 3.03
C LEU A 370 -18.90 -28.55 2.72
N LEU A 371 -18.41 -27.32 2.57
CA LEU A 371 -19.20 -26.14 2.22
C LEU A 371 -19.54 -26.02 0.73
N GLY A 372 -19.03 -26.93 -0.12
CA GLY A 372 -19.29 -26.90 -1.56
C GLY A 372 -18.73 -25.66 -2.25
N SER A 373 -17.60 -25.13 -1.76
CA SER A 373 -16.97 -23.90 -2.26
C SER A 373 -16.17 -24.11 -3.55
N TYR A 374 -15.68 -25.32 -3.82
CA TYR A 374 -14.95 -25.65 -5.05
C TYR A 374 -15.90 -25.69 -6.25
N GLY A 375 -15.58 -24.91 -7.28
CA GLY A 375 -16.42 -24.68 -8.44
C GLY A 375 -17.37 -23.48 -8.31
N THR A 376 -17.43 -22.85 -7.13
CA THR A 376 -18.22 -21.62 -6.91
C THR A 376 -17.33 -20.46 -6.45
N THR A 377 -16.93 -20.45 -5.18
CA THR A 377 -16.09 -19.41 -4.56
C THR A 377 -14.59 -19.71 -4.68
N ILE A 378 -14.21 -20.96 -4.97
CA ILE A 378 -12.83 -21.40 -5.19
C ILE A 378 -12.72 -22.11 -6.54
N ASP A 379 -11.78 -21.68 -7.38
CA ASP A 379 -11.52 -22.25 -8.70
C ASP A 379 -10.10 -22.82 -8.81
N LEU A 380 -9.98 -24.10 -9.14
CA LEU A 380 -8.73 -24.83 -9.35
C LEU A 380 -8.39 -25.04 -10.84
N ASP A 381 -9.31 -24.72 -11.75
CA ASP A 381 -9.14 -24.85 -13.20
C ASP A 381 -8.70 -23.55 -13.85
N ASN A 382 -8.99 -22.42 -13.20
CA ASN A 382 -8.51 -21.09 -13.56
C ASN A 382 -7.63 -20.51 -12.45
N PRO A 383 -6.49 -21.15 -12.10
CA PRO A 383 -5.70 -20.77 -10.92
C PRO A 383 -5.08 -19.38 -11.04
N SER A 384 -4.74 -18.81 -9.88
CA SER A 384 -3.84 -17.67 -9.82
C SER A 384 -2.40 -18.13 -10.06
N ARG A 385 -1.67 -17.34 -10.84
CA ARG A 385 -0.26 -17.53 -11.18
C ARG A 385 0.63 -16.42 -10.59
N GLN A 386 0.09 -15.59 -9.69
CA GLN A 386 0.84 -14.52 -9.01
C GLN A 386 1.99 -15.07 -8.17
N TYR A 387 1.82 -16.28 -7.63
CA TYR A 387 2.85 -17.00 -6.88
C TYR A 387 2.88 -18.46 -7.31
N ALA A 388 4.09 -18.97 -7.53
CA ALA A 388 4.37 -20.34 -7.96
C ALA A 388 5.67 -20.87 -7.33
N GLY A 389 6.22 -20.18 -6.32
CA GLY A 389 7.42 -20.62 -5.61
C GLY A 389 7.25 -21.94 -4.86
N ASN A 390 8.39 -22.57 -4.59
CA ASN A 390 8.49 -23.77 -3.75
C ASN A 390 9.65 -23.59 -2.76
N ASP A 391 9.32 -23.45 -1.48
CA ASP A 391 10.30 -23.16 -0.42
C ASP A 391 11.44 -24.20 -0.33
N SER A 392 11.19 -25.43 -0.75
CA SER A 392 12.21 -26.48 -0.73
C SER A 392 13.32 -26.24 -1.77
N ASP A 393 13.00 -25.58 -2.89
CA ASP A 393 13.94 -25.43 -4.02
C ASP A 393 15.09 -24.48 -3.66
N ILE A 394 14.82 -23.40 -2.92
CA ILE A 394 15.88 -22.49 -2.46
C ILE A 394 16.75 -23.13 -1.37
N VAL A 395 16.15 -23.94 -0.49
CA VAL A 395 16.87 -24.68 0.54
C VAL A 395 17.83 -25.68 -0.11
N ASP A 396 17.34 -26.41 -1.12
CA ASP A 396 18.13 -27.37 -1.89
C ASP A 396 19.24 -26.68 -2.69
N PHE A 397 18.95 -25.52 -3.31
CA PHE A 397 19.95 -24.68 -3.97
C PHE A 397 21.09 -24.27 -3.03
N ILE A 398 20.76 -23.71 -1.85
CA ILE A 398 21.75 -23.27 -0.86
C ILE A 398 22.58 -24.46 -0.38
N ALA A 399 21.94 -25.61 -0.11
CA ALA A 399 22.63 -26.82 0.30
C ALA A 399 23.59 -27.34 -0.79
N ALA A 400 23.15 -27.37 -2.05
CA ALA A 400 23.98 -27.79 -3.19
C ALA A 400 25.15 -26.84 -3.44
N ALA A 401 24.92 -25.53 -3.36
CA ALA A 401 25.97 -24.53 -3.50
C ALA A 401 27.03 -24.66 -2.38
N LYS A 402 26.61 -24.91 -1.13
CA LYS A 402 27.55 -25.18 -0.01
C LYS A 402 28.38 -26.46 -0.21
N ARG A 403 27.86 -27.47 -0.90
CA ARG A 403 28.63 -28.67 -1.27
C ARG A 403 29.58 -28.44 -2.44
N GLY A 404 29.39 -27.36 -3.21
CA GLY A 404 30.17 -27.04 -4.40
C GLY A 404 29.61 -27.66 -5.68
N ASP A 405 28.37 -28.18 -5.64
CA ASP A 405 27.67 -28.80 -6.77
C ASP A 405 27.16 -27.75 -7.78
N VAL A 406 26.96 -26.51 -7.32
CA VAL A 406 26.53 -25.38 -8.13
C VAL A 406 27.77 -24.63 -8.65
N GLY A 407 27.92 -24.57 -9.98
CA GLY A 407 29.00 -23.85 -10.64
C GLY A 407 28.65 -22.42 -11.01
N ALA A 408 27.38 -22.14 -11.29
CA ALA A 408 26.89 -20.79 -11.57
C ALA A 408 25.56 -20.51 -10.86
N ALA A 409 25.39 -19.29 -10.36
CA ALA A 409 24.15 -18.77 -9.81
C ALA A 409 23.78 -17.45 -10.53
N ILE A 410 22.58 -17.41 -11.10
CA ILE A 410 22.03 -16.29 -11.85
C ILE A 410 20.78 -15.81 -11.12
N PHE A 411 20.79 -14.59 -10.57
CA PHE A 411 19.68 -14.01 -9.83
C PHE A 411 18.87 -13.09 -10.75
N LEU A 412 17.62 -13.45 -11.06
CA LEU A 412 16.69 -12.63 -11.85
C LEU A 412 15.81 -11.79 -10.92
N ASP A 413 16.29 -10.60 -10.56
CA ASP A 413 15.68 -9.68 -9.59
C ASP A 413 15.35 -10.32 -8.22
N ALA A 414 16.16 -11.29 -7.79
CA ALA A 414 16.02 -11.96 -6.51
C ALA A 414 17.09 -11.48 -5.52
N ASN A 415 16.69 -11.25 -4.26
CA ASN A 415 17.59 -10.74 -3.21
C ASN A 415 17.66 -11.65 -1.96
N PRO A 416 18.03 -12.95 -2.10
CA PRO A 416 18.10 -13.87 -0.98
C PRO A 416 19.14 -13.49 0.08
N ALA A 417 20.13 -12.64 -0.21
CA ALA A 417 21.04 -12.13 0.82
C ALA A 417 20.34 -11.20 1.84
N TYR A 418 19.14 -10.71 1.52
CA TYR A 418 18.30 -9.90 2.42
C TYR A 418 17.04 -10.66 2.86
N ASP A 419 16.30 -11.25 1.93
CA ASP A 419 14.95 -11.75 2.17
C ASP A 419 14.89 -13.24 2.57
N TYR A 420 16.00 -13.98 2.47
CA TYR A 420 16.08 -15.34 2.98
C TYR A 420 16.36 -15.35 4.49
N HIS A 421 15.71 -16.27 5.20
CA HIS A 421 15.76 -16.35 6.67
C HIS A 421 17.17 -16.57 7.26
N SER A 422 18.16 -16.94 6.44
CA SER A 422 19.54 -17.10 6.87
C SER A 422 20.49 -16.49 5.84
N ALA A 423 20.61 -15.16 5.84
CA ALA A 423 21.52 -14.41 4.96
C ALA A 423 22.97 -14.96 4.98
N ASP A 424 23.48 -15.37 6.15
CA ASP A 424 24.82 -15.96 6.26
C ASP A 424 24.94 -17.28 5.49
N ALA A 425 23.89 -18.09 5.45
CA ALA A 425 23.89 -19.31 4.66
C ALA A 425 23.99 -19.03 3.16
N VAL A 426 23.35 -17.96 2.68
CA VAL A 426 23.46 -17.49 1.28
C VAL A 426 24.87 -17.00 1.00
N LYS A 427 25.45 -16.15 1.87
CA LYS A 427 26.83 -15.67 1.74
C LYS A 427 27.84 -16.82 1.69
N GLU A 428 27.74 -17.78 2.61
CA GLU A 428 28.63 -18.96 2.63
C GLU A 428 28.44 -19.85 1.40
N ALA A 429 27.21 -20.01 0.91
CA ALA A 429 26.94 -20.75 -0.32
C ALA A 429 27.63 -20.10 -1.53
N LEU A 430 27.49 -18.77 -1.67
CA LEU A 430 28.01 -18.01 -2.80
C LEU A 430 29.54 -17.92 -2.85
N LYS A 431 30.24 -18.09 -1.74
CA LYS A 431 31.72 -18.18 -1.72
C LYS A 431 32.24 -19.35 -2.56
N LYS A 432 31.48 -20.45 -2.68
CA LYS A 432 31.88 -21.65 -3.44
C LYS A 432 31.39 -21.67 -4.89
N VAL A 433 30.52 -20.73 -5.25
CA VAL A 433 29.99 -20.61 -6.62
C VAL A 433 30.96 -19.81 -7.47
N ARG A 434 31.37 -20.40 -8.60
CA ARG A 434 32.37 -19.83 -9.52
C ARG A 434 31.84 -18.58 -10.21
N LEU A 435 30.68 -18.69 -10.89
CA LEU A 435 30.04 -17.59 -11.59
C LEU A 435 28.80 -17.11 -10.84
N LYS A 436 28.77 -15.84 -10.46
CA LYS A 436 27.62 -15.21 -9.81
C LYS A 436 27.16 -13.99 -10.61
N VAL A 437 25.92 -14.01 -11.09
CA VAL A 437 25.34 -12.94 -11.91
C VAL A 437 24.09 -12.42 -11.22
N SER A 438 23.97 -11.11 -11.05
CA SER A 438 22.74 -10.46 -10.63
C SER A 438 22.17 -9.62 -11.76
N PHE A 439 20.86 -9.71 -11.96
CA PHE A 439 20.09 -8.84 -12.84
C PHE A 439 19.37 -7.69 -12.08
N SER A 440 19.68 -7.46 -10.81
CA SER A 440 19.07 -6.37 -10.06
C SER A 440 19.34 -5.00 -10.72
N ASP A 441 18.37 -4.10 -10.68
CA ASP A 441 18.50 -2.72 -11.14
C ASP A 441 19.26 -1.84 -10.13
N HIS A 442 19.46 -2.34 -8.91
CA HIS A 442 20.28 -1.74 -7.86
C HIS A 442 21.44 -2.65 -7.48
N ALA A 443 22.51 -2.07 -6.91
CA ALA A 443 23.58 -2.85 -6.29
C ALA A 443 23.15 -3.34 -4.90
N ASP A 444 22.12 -4.19 -4.86
CA ASP A 444 21.53 -4.70 -3.63
C ASP A 444 22.42 -5.70 -2.86
N GLU A 445 21.90 -6.19 -1.73
CA GLU A 445 22.61 -7.11 -0.83
C GLU A 445 23.08 -8.40 -1.54
N THR A 446 22.38 -8.86 -2.59
CA THR A 446 22.79 -10.03 -3.36
C THR A 446 23.70 -9.64 -4.52
N ALA A 447 23.41 -8.53 -5.21
CA ALA A 447 24.23 -8.01 -6.29
C ALA A 447 25.66 -7.68 -5.84
N THR A 448 25.83 -7.14 -4.63
CA THR A 448 27.15 -6.88 -4.01
C THR A 448 27.98 -8.14 -3.74
N LEU A 449 27.36 -9.32 -3.73
CA LEU A 449 28.05 -10.62 -3.61
C LEU A 449 28.36 -11.27 -4.97
N CYS A 450 27.88 -10.67 -6.06
CA CYS A 450 28.01 -11.23 -7.41
C CYS A 450 29.28 -10.75 -8.13
N ASN A 451 29.78 -11.58 -9.05
CA ASN A 451 30.88 -11.21 -9.94
C ASN A 451 30.41 -10.20 -10.99
N VAL A 452 29.18 -10.39 -11.48
CA VAL A 452 28.59 -9.56 -12.52
C VAL A 452 27.28 -8.97 -12.00
N VAL A 453 27.13 -7.66 -12.14
CA VAL A 453 25.84 -6.98 -12.04
C VAL A 453 25.47 -6.53 -13.45
N ALA A 454 24.50 -7.21 -14.03
CA ALA A 454 23.96 -6.94 -15.36
C ALA A 454 22.62 -6.21 -15.17
N PRO A 455 22.61 -4.87 -15.02
CA PRO A 455 21.44 -4.16 -14.54
C PRO A 455 20.28 -4.28 -15.52
N ASN A 456 19.15 -4.76 -14.99
CA ASN A 456 17.92 -4.93 -15.75
C ASN A 456 17.25 -3.58 -15.98
N HIS A 457 16.37 -3.54 -16.99
CA HIS A 457 15.52 -2.39 -17.23
C HIS A 457 14.47 -2.25 -16.12
N HIS A 458 14.02 -1.01 -15.89
CA HIS A 458 12.73 -0.80 -15.25
C HIS A 458 11.61 -1.27 -16.20
N TYR A 459 10.47 -1.71 -15.68
CA TYR A 459 9.40 -2.27 -16.52
C TYR A 459 8.86 -1.25 -17.57
N LEU A 460 8.91 0.05 -17.25
CA LEU A 460 8.56 1.15 -18.18
C LEU A 460 9.59 1.39 -19.30
N GLU A 461 10.74 0.71 -19.27
CA GLU A 461 11.78 0.72 -20.29
C GLU A 461 11.82 -0.60 -21.08
N SER A 462 10.90 -1.52 -20.78
CA SER A 462 10.99 -2.93 -21.22
C SER A 462 9.82 -3.34 -22.11
N TRP A 463 10.11 -4.23 -23.07
CA TRP A 463 9.09 -5.05 -23.72
C TRP A 463 8.89 -6.36 -22.97
N GLY A 464 7.68 -6.89 -22.94
CA GLY A 464 7.39 -8.18 -22.33
C GLY A 464 5.90 -8.47 -22.23
N ASP A 465 5.54 -9.40 -21.37
CA ASP A 465 4.16 -9.81 -21.11
C ASP A 465 4.01 -10.40 -19.71
N ASP A 466 2.76 -10.57 -19.27
CA ASP A 466 2.44 -11.18 -17.99
C ASP A 466 1.13 -11.98 -18.05
N SER A 467 1.01 -13.03 -17.23
CA SER A 467 -0.19 -13.86 -17.12
C SER A 467 -0.38 -14.37 -15.68
N VAL A 468 -0.93 -13.50 -14.84
CA VAL A 468 -1.14 -13.76 -13.40
C VAL A 468 -2.44 -14.51 -13.07
N ILE A 469 -3.34 -14.65 -14.03
CA ILE A 469 -4.52 -15.52 -13.96
C ILE A 469 -4.60 -16.33 -15.24
N GLU A 470 -4.99 -17.60 -15.12
CA GLU A 470 -5.25 -18.47 -16.27
C GLU A 470 -6.15 -17.79 -17.32
N GLY A 471 -5.67 -17.73 -18.57
CA GLY A 471 -6.43 -17.15 -19.66
C GLY A 471 -6.45 -15.61 -19.70
N TYR A 472 -5.76 -14.92 -18.78
CA TYR A 472 -5.57 -13.48 -18.84
C TYR A 472 -4.12 -13.15 -19.15
N TYR A 473 -3.88 -12.43 -20.25
CA TYR A 473 -2.55 -12.08 -20.71
C TYR A 473 -2.46 -10.58 -20.94
N THR A 474 -1.47 -9.94 -20.35
CA THR A 474 -1.20 -8.51 -20.48
C THR A 474 0.13 -8.28 -21.19
N VAL A 475 0.26 -7.16 -21.90
CA VAL A 475 1.51 -6.78 -22.57
C VAL A 475 2.23 -5.70 -21.78
N MET A 476 3.54 -5.83 -21.66
CA MET A 476 4.41 -4.79 -21.12
C MET A 476 4.96 -3.96 -22.27
N GLN A 477 4.50 -2.71 -22.36
CA GLN A 477 5.06 -1.74 -23.32
C GLN A 477 5.98 -0.77 -22.60
N PRO A 478 7.14 -0.46 -23.18
CA PRO A 478 7.96 0.63 -22.70
C PRO A 478 7.28 1.96 -23.00
N ALA A 479 7.37 2.88 -22.05
CA ALA A 479 6.85 4.24 -22.17
C ALA A 479 8.00 5.28 -22.28
N ILE A 480 9.24 4.84 -22.16
CA ILE A 480 10.47 5.63 -22.37
C ILE A 480 11.59 4.70 -22.87
N ASN A 481 12.58 5.27 -23.56
CA ASN A 481 13.84 4.57 -23.82
C ASN A 481 14.59 4.34 -22.51
N PRO A 482 15.47 3.31 -22.41
CA PRO A 482 16.28 3.09 -21.23
C PRO A 482 17.02 4.37 -20.78
N VAL A 483 16.82 4.79 -19.54
CA VAL A 483 17.41 6.01 -18.97
C VAL A 483 18.93 5.83 -18.79
N TYR A 484 19.34 4.61 -18.44
CA TYR A 484 20.72 4.20 -18.23
C TYR A 484 21.12 3.07 -19.18
N ASN A 485 22.41 2.72 -19.23
CA ASN A 485 22.98 1.66 -20.06
C ASN A 485 22.67 0.25 -19.49
N THR A 486 21.39 -0.04 -19.38
CA THR A 486 20.81 -1.29 -18.86
C THR A 486 20.43 -2.22 -20.01
N ARG A 487 20.12 -3.49 -19.71
CA ARG A 487 19.66 -4.46 -20.71
C ARG A 487 18.74 -5.48 -20.06
N GLN A 488 17.61 -5.78 -20.71
CA GLN A 488 16.70 -6.82 -20.24
C GLN A 488 17.43 -8.15 -19.95
N ALA A 489 17.09 -8.77 -18.83
CA ALA A 489 17.68 -10.04 -18.42
C ALA A 489 17.46 -11.13 -19.48
N GLU A 490 16.27 -11.14 -20.11
CA GLU A 490 15.89 -12.08 -21.16
C GLU A 490 16.80 -11.96 -22.39
N THR A 491 17.11 -10.73 -22.83
CA THR A 491 18.08 -10.47 -23.91
C THR A 491 19.44 -11.07 -23.56
N SER A 492 19.90 -10.91 -22.31
CA SER A 492 21.17 -11.47 -21.86
C SER A 492 21.17 -13.01 -21.90
N LEU A 493 20.10 -13.65 -21.40
CA LEU A 493 19.95 -15.11 -21.45
C LEU A 493 19.91 -15.64 -22.89
N LEU A 494 19.23 -14.95 -23.81
CA LEU A 494 19.19 -15.29 -25.23
C LEU A 494 20.57 -15.16 -25.89
N ILE A 495 21.33 -14.11 -25.56
CA ILE A 495 22.70 -13.93 -26.05
C ILE A 495 23.61 -15.05 -25.51
N TRP A 496 23.57 -15.34 -24.22
CA TRP A 496 24.44 -16.32 -23.55
C TRP A 496 24.10 -17.77 -23.89
N SER A 497 22.89 -18.03 -24.39
CA SER A 497 22.48 -19.33 -24.93
C SER A 497 22.72 -19.51 -26.44
N ASP A 498 23.21 -18.47 -27.12
CA ASP A 498 23.35 -18.39 -28.59
C ASP A 498 22.02 -18.61 -29.33
N ASN A 499 20.91 -18.09 -28.80
CA ASN A 499 19.61 -18.18 -29.46
C ASN A 499 19.63 -17.48 -30.83
N ALA A 500 18.83 -18.01 -31.76
CA ALA A 500 18.67 -17.44 -33.10
C ALA A 500 18.02 -16.04 -33.03
N VAL A 501 17.05 -15.85 -32.14
CA VAL A 501 16.39 -14.56 -31.90
C VAL A 501 16.94 -13.96 -30.61
N LYS A 502 17.84 -12.98 -30.75
CA LYS A 502 18.49 -12.32 -29.60
C LYS A 502 17.77 -11.07 -29.12
N ASP A 503 17.03 -10.40 -30.01
CA ASP A 503 16.22 -9.23 -29.67
C ASP A 503 14.93 -9.67 -28.96
N TYR A 504 14.76 -9.24 -27.70
CA TYR A 504 13.64 -9.70 -26.88
C TYR A 504 12.28 -9.18 -27.35
N TYR A 505 12.20 -7.96 -27.88
CA TYR A 505 10.96 -7.47 -28.50
C TYR A 505 10.49 -8.40 -29.62
N THR A 506 11.40 -8.77 -30.52
CA THR A 506 11.12 -9.73 -31.59
C THR A 506 10.71 -11.09 -31.03
N TYR A 507 11.36 -11.56 -29.95
CA TYR A 507 11.01 -12.81 -29.28
C TYR A 507 9.58 -12.79 -28.71
N VAL A 508 9.24 -11.74 -27.95
CA VAL A 508 7.89 -11.53 -27.40
C VAL A 508 6.87 -11.49 -28.53
N ARG A 509 7.10 -10.67 -29.56
CA ARG A 509 6.20 -10.56 -30.71
C ARG A 509 5.98 -11.89 -31.42
N ASN A 510 7.04 -12.70 -31.57
CA ASN A 510 6.92 -14.05 -32.14
C ASN A 510 6.09 -14.98 -31.26
N ASN A 511 6.30 -14.96 -29.94
CA ASN A 511 5.51 -15.76 -29.00
C ASN A 511 4.03 -15.37 -29.02
N TRP A 512 3.73 -14.07 -29.09
CA TRP A 512 2.37 -13.56 -29.22
C TRP A 512 1.71 -13.94 -30.55
N ASN A 513 2.41 -13.76 -31.67
CA ASN A 513 1.91 -14.12 -33.00
C ASN A 513 1.61 -15.62 -33.13
N THR A 514 2.43 -16.46 -32.52
CA THR A 514 2.31 -17.92 -32.64
C THR A 514 1.31 -18.53 -31.65
N LYS A 515 1.15 -17.96 -30.46
CA LYS A 515 0.39 -18.59 -29.37
C LYS A 515 -0.72 -17.74 -28.79
N LEU A 516 -0.49 -16.44 -28.54
CA LEU A 516 -1.33 -15.66 -27.62
C LEU A 516 -2.37 -14.77 -28.29
N LEU A 517 -2.09 -14.17 -29.46
CA LEU A 517 -3.06 -13.29 -30.14
C LEU A 517 -4.34 -14.04 -30.54
N ALA A 518 -4.19 -15.27 -31.03
CA ALA A 518 -5.32 -16.11 -31.46
C ALA A 518 -6.29 -16.40 -30.30
N ILE A 519 -5.81 -16.43 -29.05
CA ILE A 519 -6.65 -16.61 -27.85
C ILE A 519 -7.67 -15.48 -27.72
N GLY A 520 -7.27 -14.25 -28.05
CA GLY A 520 -8.15 -13.07 -28.05
C GLY A 520 -8.91 -12.86 -29.35
N GLY A 521 -8.84 -13.78 -30.31
CA GLY A 521 -9.42 -13.60 -31.64
C GLY A 521 -8.69 -12.57 -32.51
N LEU A 522 -7.43 -12.25 -32.18
CA LEU A 522 -6.59 -11.28 -32.87
C LEU A 522 -5.58 -12.00 -33.77
N SER A 523 -5.14 -11.35 -34.86
CA SER A 523 -4.11 -11.91 -35.74
C SER A 523 -3.35 -10.82 -36.52
N GLY A 524 -2.12 -11.15 -36.90
CA GLY A 524 -1.27 -10.29 -37.73
C GLY A 524 -0.98 -8.92 -37.10
N GLN A 525 -0.60 -7.96 -37.95
CA GLN A 525 -0.20 -6.61 -37.53
C GLN A 525 -1.34 -5.86 -36.82
N ALA A 526 -2.55 -5.88 -37.39
CA ALA A 526 -3.71 -5.22 -36.80
C ALA A 526 -4.08 -5.80 -35.42
N GLY A 527 -3.91 -7.12 -35.24
CA GLY A 527 -4.10 -7.78 -33.95
C GLY A 527 -3.07 -7.33 -32.90
N TRP A 528 -1.80 -7.21 -33.30
CA TRP A 528 -0.75 -6.67 -32.43
C TRP A 528 -1.02 -5.22 -32.03
N GLU A 529 -1.39 -4.34 -32.98
CA GLU A 529 -1.75 -2.95 -32.69
C GLU A 529 -2.95 -2.84 -31.76
N THR A 530 -3.97 -3.69 -31.96
CA THR A 530 -5.13 -3.77 -31.07
C THR A 530 -4.70 -4.17 -29.66
N LEU A 531 -3.84 -5.18 -29.51
CA LEU A 531 -3.28 -5.57 -28.21
C LEU A 531 -2.52 -4.41 -27.55
N LEU A 532 -1.70 -3.67 -28.28
CA LEU A 532 -0.98 -2.51 -27.73
C LEU A 532 -1.94 -1.39 -27.32
N GLN A 533 -3.07 -1.24 -28.00
CA GLN A 533 -4.08 -0.25 -27.63
C GLN A 533 -4.91 -0.68 -26.40
N THR A 534 -5.25 -1.97 -26.28
CA THR A 534 -6.08 -2.48 -25.18
C THR A 534 -5.27 -2.85 -23.94
N GLY A 535 -4.03 -3.30 -24.13
CA GLY A 535 -3.08 -3.73 -23.10
C GLY A 535 -3.19 -5.21 -22.71
N PHE A 536 -4.21 -5.92 -23.17
CA PHE A 536 -4.45 -7.31 -22.77
C PHE A 536 -5.30 -8.10 -23.77
N VAL A 537 -5.24 -9.42 -23.66
CA VAL A 537 -6.22 -10.37 -24.21
C VAL A 537 -6.76 -11.27 -23.09
N LYS A 538 -8.02 -11.67 -23.24
CA LYS A 538 -8.72 -12.54 -22.30
C LYS A 538 -9.30 -13.74 -23.05
N ALA A 539 -9.00 -14.94 -22.55
CA ALA A 539 -9.61 -16.19 -22.93
C ALA A 539 -10.93 -16.40 -22.17
N ALA A 540 -11.81 -17.26 -22.71
CA ALA A 540 -12.90 -17.80 -21.93
C ALA A 540 -12.33 -18.63 -20.75
N PRO A 541 -12.86 -18.47 -19.51
CA PRO A 541 -12.47 -19.33 -18.40
C PRO A 541 -12.72 -20.80 -18.74
N LYS A 542 -11.83 -21.68 -18.29
CA LYS A 542 -12.05 -23.12 -18.36
C LYS A 542 -13.24 -23.47 -17.47
N THR A 543 -14.04 -24.45 -17.89
CA THR A 543 -15.15 -24.96 -17.08
C THR A 543 -14.59 -25.53 -15.78
N ALA A 544 -15.08 -25.04 -14.64
CA ALA A 544 -14.68 -25.54 -13.33
C ALA A 544 -15.09 -27.01 -13.18
N GLY A 545 -14.14 -27.84 -12.78
CA GLY A 545 -14.36 -29.24 -12.45
C GLY A 545 -15.02 -29.41 -11.09
N THR A 546 -15.52 -30.63 -10.85
CA THR A 546 -16.00 -31.05 -9.53
C THR A 546 -14.86 -31.75 -8.80
N TYR A 547 -14.61 -31.33 -7.55
CA TYR A 547 -13.54 -31.87 -6.72
C TYR A 547 -14.12 -32.58 -5.50
N SER A 548 -13.57 -33.74 -5.16
CA SER A 548 -13.88 -34.47 -3.92
C SER A 548 -12.64 -34.55 -3.03
N PHE A 549 -12.82 -34.26 -1.75
CA PHE A 549 -11.80 -34.40 -0.73
C PHE A 549 -11.88 -35.78 -0.09
N ASN A 550 -10.78 -36.56 -0.10
CA ASN A 550 -10.78 -37.95 0.36
C ASN A 550 -9.63 -38.30 1.32
N LEU A 551 -8.91 -37.32 1.87
CA LEU A 551 -7.79 -37.59 2.79
C LEU A 551 -8.27 -37.89 4.21
N ASP A 552 -7.53 -38.73 4.93
CA ASP A 552 -7.71 -38.92 6.38
C ASP A 552 -7.13 -37.71 7.14
N LEU A 553 -8.01 -37.04 7.89
CA LEU A 553 -7.67 -35.84 8.64
C LEU A 553 -7.08 -36.12 10.02
N ASN A 554 -7.05 -37.37 10.51
CA ASN A 554 -6.51 -37.67 11.83
C ASN A 554 -5.02 -37.29 11.96
N ALA A 555 -4.20 -37.69 10.99
CA ALA A 555 -2.77 -37.34 10.97
C ALA A 555 -2.54 -35.83 10.73
N VAL A 556 -3.40 -35.21 9.93
CA VAL A 556 -3.39 -33.76 9.65
C VAL A 556 -3.65 -32.99 10.95
N ALA A 557 -4.72 -33.34 11.67
CA ALA A 557 -5.07 -32.72 12.95
C ALA A 557 -3.96 -32.89 14.00
N GLN A 558 -3.38 -34.09 14.13
CA GLN A 558 -2.25 -34.33 15.04
C GLN A 558 -1.02 -33.47 14.70
N THR A 559 -0.71 -33.32 13.42
CA THR A 559 0.39 -32.45 12.96
C THR A 559 0.14 -31.02 13.39
N ILE A 560 -1.03 -30.47 13.09
CA ILE A 560 -1.44 -29.10 13.48
C ILE A 560 -1.30 -28.91 15.00
N LEU A 561 -1.83 -29.84 15.79
CA LEU A 561 -1.82 -29.75 17.25
C LEU A 561 -0.41 -29.82 17.85
N SER A 562 0.47 -30.66 17.28
CA SER A 562 1.86 -30.76 17.71
C SER A 562 2.62 -29.45 17.47
N GLN A 563 2.36 -28.80 16.33
CA GLN A 563 2.97 -27.52 15.98
C GLN A 563 2.45 -26.40 16.89
N SER A 564 1.12 -26.34 17.10
CA SER A 564 0.48 -25.41 18.03
C SER A 564 1.00 -25.54 19.46
N ALA A 565 1.09 -26.77 19.97
CA ALA A 565 1.61 -27.03 21.30
C ALA A 565 3.07 -26.56 21.44
N LYS A 566 3.90 -26.83 20.43
CA LYS A 566 5.30 -26.39 20.40
C LYS A 566 5.44 -24.87 20.34
N LEU A 567 4.51 -24.16 19.71
CA LEU A 567 4.53 -22.69 19.66
C LEU A 567 4.09 -22.07 20.99
N ALA A 568 3.13 -22.67 21.69
CA ALA A 568 2.66 -22.21 23.00
C ALA A 568 3.58 -22.61 24.18
N GLU A 569 4.49 -23.57 23.99
CA GLU A 569 5.29 -24.15 25.06
C GLU A 569 6.15 -23.13 25.80
N GLY A 570 5.91 -22.95 27.10
CA GLY A 570 6.71 -22.05 27.93
C GLY A 570 6.52 -20.55 27.64
N VAL A 571 5.53 -20.19 26.81
CA VAL A 571 5.11 -18.81 26.58
C VAL A 571 4.49 -18.26 27.87
N SER A 572 5.02 -17.13 28.33
CA SER A 572 4.54 -16.43 29.52
C SER A 572 5.01 -14.98 29.45
N VAL A 573 4.06 -14.05 29.61
CA VAL A 573 4.34 -12.60 29.60
C VAL A 573 5.30 -12.24 30.75
N ASP A 574 5.07 -12.78 31.95
CA ASP A 574 5.94 -12.57 33.12
C ASP A 574 7.32 -13.23 32.92
N GLY A 575 7.33 -14.37 32.24
CA GLY A 575 8.56 -15.05 31.78
C GLY A 575 9.22 -14.40 30.56
N LYS A 576 8.68 -13.27 30.07
CA LYS A 576 9.13 -12.52 28.89
C LYS A 576 9.34 -13.40 27.64
N LYS A 577 8.45 -14.37 27.45
CA LYS A 577 8.41 -15.24 26.27
C LYS A 577 7.07 -15.06 25.57
N PHE A 578 7.11 -14.74 24.28
CA PHE A 578 5.96 -14.40 23.46
C PHE A 578 5.88 -15.28 22.22
N GLU A 579 4.67 -15.42 21.67
CA GLU A 579 4.48 -15.92 20.31
C GLU A 579 4.69 -14.76 19.32
N LEU A 580 5.68 -14.90 18.44
CA LEU A 580 5.99 -13.92 17.40
C LEU A 580 5.24 -14.27 16.11
N GLN A 581 4.57 -13.27 15.54
CA GLN A 581 4.05 -13.28 14.17
C GLN A 581 4.87 -12.31 13.30
N VAL A 582 5.41 -12.80 12.20
CA VAL A 582 6.02 -11.97 11.17
C VAL A 582 4.99 -11.70 10.07
N TYR A 583 4.84 -10.45 9.65
CA TYR A 583 3.81 -10.05 8.67
C TYR A 583 4.34 -9.05 7.63
N GLN A 584 3.59 -8.82 6.57
CA GLN A 584 3.90 -7.79 5.57
C GLN A 584 3.22 -6.46 5.92
N ASN A 585 3.99 -5.37 5.91
CA ASN A 585 3.41 -4.03 5.92
C ASN A 585 2.78 -3.71 4.55
N ASN A 586 1.65 -2.99 4.54
CA ASN A 586 0.91 -2.70 3.31
C ASN A 586 1.66 -1.81 2.30
N ALA A 587 2.53 -0.91 2.77
CA ALA A 587 3.32 -0.03 1.91
C ALA A 587 4.60 -0.74 1.42
N MET A 588 5.37 -1.32 2.34
CA MET A 588 6.67 -1.95 2.04
C MET A 588 6.57 -3.35 1.41
N ARG A 589 5.50 -4.09 1.71
CA ARG A 589 5.32 -5.51 1.35
C ARG A 589 6.56 -6.37 1.67
N ASP A 590 7.29 -6.82 0.65
CA ASP A 590 8.50 -7.66 0.76
C ASP A 590 9.81 -6.84 0.87
N GLY A 591 9.75 -5.51 0.73
CA GLY A 591 10.91 -4.63 0.79
C GLY A 591 11.67 -4.43 -0.53
N LYS A 592 11.19 -5.00 -1.65
CA LYS A 592 11.80 -4.73 -2.97
C LYS A 592 11.84 -3.24 -3.29
N ARG A 593 10.81 -2.49 -2.87
CA ARG A 593 10.68 -1.04 -3.08
C ARG A 593 10.94 -0.21 -1.82
N ALA A 594 11.74 -0.72 -0.90
CA ALA A 594 12.08 0.00 0.33
C ALA A 594 12.79 1.34 0.05
N ASN A 595 13.40 1.52 -1.12
CA ASN A 595 14.01 2.79 -1.51
C ASN A 595 13.01 3.84 -2.04
N ASN A 596 11.73 3.50 -2.17
CA ASN A 596 10.72 4.43 -2.66
C ASN A 596 10.23 5.37 -1.54
N PRO A 597 10.50 6.68 -1.60
CA PRO A 597 10.17 7.61 -0.52
C PRO A 597 8.66 7.86 -0.38
N TRP A 598 7.87 7.76 -1.44
CA TRP A 598 6.40 7.87 -1.33
C TRP A 598 5.80 6.73 -0.52
N LEU A 599 6.40 5.53 -0.59
CA LEU A 599 5.97 4.38 0.20
C LEU A 599 6.47 4.48 1.65
N GLN A 600 7.68 5.00 1.88
CA GLN A 600 8.23 5.17 3.24
C GLN A 600 7.44 6.18 4.08
N GLU A 601 6.99 7.28 3.47
CA GLU A 601 6.15 8.29 4.13
C GLU A 601 4.66 7.90 4.16
N LEU A 602 4.25 6.84 3.45
CA LEU A 602 2.86 6.37 3.48
C LEU A 602 2.56 5.77 4.86
N PRO A 603 1.59 6.31 5.61
CA PRO A 603 1.29 5.77 6.94
C PRO A 603 0.68 4.37 6.83
N ASP A 604 1.18 3.45 7.65
CA ASP A 604 0.57 2.13 7.80
C ASP A 604 -0.93 2.27 8.18
N PRO A 605 -1.84 1.51 7.53
CA PRO A 605 -3.28 1.71 7.69
C PRO A 605 -3.77 1.52 9.12
N VAL A 606 -3.06 0.70 9.92
CA VAL A 606 -3.42 0.35 11.30
C VAL A 606 -2.67 1.25 12.28
N SER A 607 -1.35 1.15 12.32
CA SER A 607 -0.49 1.82 13.29
C SER A 607 -0.26 3.31 13.00
N LYS A 608 -0.44 3.75 11.76
CA LYS A 608 -0.14 5.11 11.27
C LYS A 608 1.33 5.50 11.39
N VAL A 609 2.21 4.53 11.65
CA VAL A 609 3.66 4.70 11.62
C VAL A 609 4.13 4.84 10.18
N THR A 610 5.13 5.70 9.98
CA THR A 610 5.90 5.86 8.74
C THR A 610 7.37 5.56 9.00
N TRP A 611 8.12 5.31 7.93
CA TRP A 611 9.56 5.05 7.92
C TRP A 611 10.04 3.79 8.66
N ASP A 612 9.63 3.48 9.88
CA ASP A 612 10.17 2.32 10.62
C ASP A 612 9.20 1.16 10.79
N ASN A 613 9.75 -0.03 11.00
CA ASN A 613 9.03 -1.12 11.65
C ASN A 613 9.24 -1.12 13.18
N PHE A 614 8.43 -1.91 13.86
CA PHE A 614 8.29 -1.90 15.31
C PHE A 614 7.79 -3.26 15.81
N VAL A 615 7.80 -3.45 17.13
CA VAL A 615 7.17 -4.59 17.81
C VAL A 615 5.75 -4.17 18.20
N ALA A 616 4.74 -4.65 17.48
CA ALA A 616 3.35 -4.45 17.87
C ALA A 616 3.03 -5.35 19.07
N MET A 617 2.54 -4.76 20.16
CA MET A 617 2.24 -5.47 21.40
C MET A 617 0.88 -5.04 21.96
N SER A 618 0.17 -5.94 22.64
CA SER A 618 -1.11 -5.60 23.27
C SER A 618 -0.90 -4.56 24.38
N ALA A 619 -1.84 -3.63 24.52
CA ALA A 619 -1.78 -2.61 25.58
C ALA A 619 -1.70 -3.23 26.98
N THR A 620 -2.34 -4.39 27.18
CA THR A 620 -2.31 -5.14 28.44
C THR A 620 -0.91 -5.68 28.74
N ASP A 621 -0.20 -6.21 27.74
CA ASP A 621 1.15 -6.73 27.93
C ASP A 621 2.18 -5.60 28.11
N VAL A 622 2.03 -4.49 27.38
CA VAL A 622 2.85 -3.28 27.58
C VAL A 622 2.74 -2.78 29.03
N LYS A 623 1.51 -2.68 29.56
CA LYS A 623 1.27 -2.30 30.97
C LYS A 623 1.87 -3.31 31.95
N LYS A 624 1.70 -4.61 31.72
CA LYS A 624 2.25 -5.67 32.58
C LYS A 624 3.78 -5.65 32.64
N LEU A 625 4.43 -5.36 31.51
CA LEU A 625 5.89 -5.25 31.43
C LEU A 625 6.44 -3.92 31.93
N GLY A 626 5.58 -2.94 32.23
CA GLY A 626 5.99 -1.60 32.68
C GLY A 626 6.79 -0.85 31.61
N LEU A 627 6.45 -1.03 30.33
CA LEU A 627 7.13 -0.39 29.22
C LEU A 627 6.60 1.04 29.00
N ASP A 628 7.53 1.98 28.85
CA ASP A 628 7.22 3.33 28.40
C ASP A 628 6.81 3.37 26.92
N GLU A 629 6.17 4.47 26.50
CA GLU A 629 5.82 4.69 25.10
C GLU A 629 7.08 4.65 24.22
N PHE A 630 7.05 3.79 23.20
CA PHE A 630 8.19 3.52 22.32
C PHE A 630 9.45 2.97 23.02
N GLY A 631 9.30 2.34 24.19
CA GLY A 631 10.36 1.60 24.84
C GLY A 631 10.95 0.53 23.92
N VAL A 632 12.28 0.44 23.87
CA VAL A 632 13.00 -0.47 23.00
C VAL A 632 13.15 -1.82 23.68
N VAL A 633 12.81 -2.87 22.94
CA VAL A 633 12.97 -4.25 23.40
C VAL A 633 13.87 -5.01 22.45
N LYS A 634 14.67 -5.91 23.03
CA LYS A 634 15.50 -6.85 22.31
C LYS A 634 14.72 -8.15 22.16
N VAL A 635 14.39 -8.49 20.92
CA VAL A 635 13.61 -9.68 20.55
C VAL A 635 14.56 -10.74 20.03
N THR A 636 14.56 -11.92 20.63
CA THR A 636 15.41 -13.05 20.24
C THR A 636 14.59 -14.27 19.87
N ALA A 637 14.72 -14.75 18.65
CA ALA A 637 14.09 -15.98 18.15
C ALA A 637 14.96 -16.61 17.06
N ASN A 638 14.95 -17.94 16.95
CA ASN A 638 15.70 -18.70 15.93
C ASN A 638 17.21 -18.36 15.87
N GLY A 639 17.83 -17.99 17.00
CA GLY A 639 19.24 -17.60 17.07
C GLY A 639 19.55 -16.21 16.49
N TYR A 640 18.52 -15.44 16.13
CA TYR A 640 18.63 -14.06 15.68
C TYR A 640 18.05 -13.11 16.74
N THR A 641 18.65 -11.94 16.83
CA THR A 641 18.30 -10.91 17.82
C THR A 641 18.21 -9.55 17.15
N VAL A 642 17.16 -8.80 17.48
CA VAL A 642 16.96 -7.43 16.98
C VAL A 642 16.43 -6.51 18.08
N GLU A 643 16.82 -5.25 18.06
CA GLU A 643 16.28 -4.20 18.94
C GLU A 643 15.32 -3.31 18.15
N LEU A 644 14.10 -3.19 18.66
CA LEU A 644 13.01 -2.45 18.03
C LEU A 644 12.15 -1.74 19.09
N PRO A 645 11.60 -0.56 18.78
CA PRO A 645 10.62 0.10 19.64
C PRO A 645 9.33 -0.72 19.71
N VAL A 646 8.70 -0.72 20.89
CA VAL A 646 7.37 -1.30 21.09
C VAL A 646 6.30 -0.27 20.76
N LEU A 647 5.33 -0.67 19.94
CA LEU A 647 4.10 0.06 19.72
C LEU A 647 2.94 -0.66 20.43
N SER A 648 2.30 0.02 21.37
CA SER A 648 1.05 -0.45 21.97
C SER A 648 -0.08 -0.42 20.94
N GLN A 649 -0.48 -1.58 20.45
CA GLN A 649 -1.41 -1.74 19.34
C GLN A 649 -2.71 -2.42 19.81
N PRO A 650 -3.83 -1.68 19.88
CA PRO A 650 -5.15 -2.28 20.13
C PRO A 650 -5.47 -3.41 19.14
N GLY A 651 -6.09 -4.47 19.65
CA GLY A 651 -6.41 -5.68 18.90
C GLY A 651 -5.26 -6.66 18.66
N GLN A 652 -4.03 -6.37 19.10
CA GLN A 652 -2.97 -7.38 19.17
C GLN A 652 -3.32 -8.42 20.25
N ALA A 653 -3.32 -9.71 19.92
CA ALA A 653 -3.62 -10.77 20.88
C ALA A 653 -2.62 -10.79 22.06
N GLN A 654 -3.12 -10.96 23.28
CA GLN A 654 -2.28 -11.01 24.48
C GLN A 654 -1.29 -12.19 24.46
N GLY A 655 -0.07 -11.96 24.95
CA GLY A 655 1.03 -12.92 24.91
C GLY A 655 1.66 -13.10 23.53
N THR A 656 1.37 -12.21 22.58
CA THR A 656 1.91 -12.23 21.23
C THR A 656 2.58 -10.91 20.86
N ILE A 657 3.50 -10.95 19.91
CA ILE A 657 4.12 -9.78 19.28
C ILE A 657 4.08 -9.91 17.76
N SER A 658 3.93 -8.79 17.05
CA SER A 658 4.00 -8.77 15.57
C SER A 658 5.11 -7.86 15.07
N ILE A 659 5.87 -8.31 14.07
CA ILE A 659 6.97 -7.52 13.45
C ILE A 659 6.86 -7.59 11.92
N ALA A 660 6.92 -6.43 11.26
CA ALA A 660 6.83 -6.36 9.81
C ALA A 660 8.16 -6.67 9.10
N VAL A 661 8.11 -7.42 7.99
CA VAL A 661 9.20 -7.50 7.00
C VAL A 661 9.17 -6.30 6.05
N GLY A 662 10.20 -6.18 5.21
CA GLY A 662 10.31 -5.11 4.20
C GLY A 662 11.22 -3.94 4.60
N TYR A 663 11.86 -4.03 5.76
CA TYR A 663 12.72 -3.01 6.36
C TYR A 663 14.11 -3.57 6.71
N GLY A 664 15.04 -2.69 7.11
CA GLY A 664 16.39 -3.06 7.52
C GLY A 664 17.29 -3.48 6.36
N ARG A 665 17.02 -2.97 5.16
CA ARG A 665 17.90 -3.14 4.01
C ARG A 665 19.20 -2.36 4.23
N THR A 666 20.32 -2.95 3.83
CA THR A 666 21.65 -2.35 3.96
C THR A 666 22.18 -1.80 2.63
N ALA A 667 21.58 -2.23 1.52
CA ALA A 667 21.91 -1.81 0.16
C ALA A 667 20.64 -1.59 -0.68
N ALA A 668 19.63 -0.93 -0.10
CA ALA A 668 18.45 -0.47 -0.83
C ALA A 668 18.71 0.79 -1.65
N GLY A 669 19.52 1.72 -1.15
CA GLY A 669 19.78 3.02 -1.75
C GLY A 669 19.66 4.15 -0.73
N LYS A 670 19.48 5.37 -1.22
CA LYS A 670 19.55 6.59 -0.40
C LYS A 670 18.45 6.72 0.64
N VAL A 671 17.27 6.18 0.35
CA VAL A 671 16.06 6.33 1.16
C VAL A 671 15.89 5.13 2.10
N GLY A 672 16.09 3.91 1.60
CA GLY A 672 15.75 2.68 2.31
C GLY A 672 16.87 2.06 3.16
N ASN A 673 18.09 2.60 3.09
CA ASN A 673 19.23 2.07 3.84
C ASN A 673 19.09 2.28 5.35
N ASN A 674 19.17 1.18 6.12
CA ASN A 674 19.13 1.14 7.58
C ASN A 674 17.87 1.75 8.20
N VAL A 675 16.79 1.78 7.43
CA VAL A 675 15.46 2.20 7.86
C VAL A 675 14.73 0.99 8.44
N GLY A 676 14.33 1.05 9.72
CA GLY A 676 13.86 -0.11 10.47
C GLY A 676 14.90 -1.24 10.61
N LYS A 677 14.44 -2.47 10.87
CA LYS A 677 15.28 -3.67 11.02
C LYS A 677 14.74 -4.86 10.23
N ASN A 678 15.62 -5.75 9.78
CA ASN A 678 15.21 -6.92 9.02
C ASN A 678 14.56 -7.99 9.93
N ALA A 679 13.35 -8.41 9.57
CA ALA A 679 12.57 -9.42 10.28
C ALA A 679 12.54 -10.79 9.57
N TYR A 680 13.03 -10.90 8.33
CA TYR A 680 13.12 -12.19 7.62
C TYR A 680 13.89 -13.28 8.39
N PRO A 681 14.96 -12.97 9.17
CA PRO A 681 15.64 -13.98 9.96
C PRO A 681 14.80 -14.66 11.05
N PHE A 682 13.62 -14.13 11.37
CA PHE A 682 12.66 -14.81 12.26
C PHE A 682 11.88 -15.92 11.57
N TYR A 683 11.90 -16.02 10.25
CA TYR A 683 11.33 -17.17 9.56
C TYR A 683 12.08 -18.46 9.93
N SER A 684 11.42 -19.60 9.78
CA SER A 684 12.06 -20.90 9.90
C SER A 684 11.56 -21.86 8.83
N PHE A 685 12.39 -22.79 8.37
CA PHE A 685 11.96 -23.83 7.43
C PHE A 685 11.55 -25.10 8.19
N ARG A 686 10.31 -25.56 8.00
CA ARG A 686 9.78 -26.78 8.62
C ARG A 686 8.77 -27.44 7.69
N ASN A 687 8.76 -28.77 7.64
CA ASN A 687 7.77 -29.55 6.88
C ASN A 687 7.64 -29.13 5.40
N GLY A 688 8.73 -28.66 4.80
CA GLY A 688 8.77 -28.28 3.40
C GLY A 688 8.27 -26.86 3.08
N THR A 689 8.01 -26.02 4.09
CA THR A 689 7.58 -24.63 3.93
C THR A 689 8.26 -23.66 4.92
N PHE A 690 8.30 -22.37 4.58
CA PHE A 690 8.70 -21.31 5.50
C PHE A 690 7.55 -20.95 6.44
N GLN A 691 7.87 -20.96 7.73
CA GLN A 691 6.98 -20.59 8.83
C GLN A 691 7.24 -19.14 9.22
N THR A 692 6.19 -18.35 9.34
CA THR A 692 6.23 -16.93 9.71
C THR A 692 5.97 -16.69 11.20
N THR A 693 5.90 -17.76 11.99
CA THR A 693 5.68 -17.71 13.43
C THR A 693 6.83 -18.38 14.18
N ALA A 694 7.13 -17.85 15.37
CA ALA A 694 8.20 -18.36 16.22
C ALA A 694 7.92 -18.10 17.70
N GLN A 695 8.67 -18.75 18.57
CA GLN A 695 8.77 -18.33 19.97
C GLN A 695 9.87 -17.30 20.09
N ALA A 696 9.58 -16.19 20.77
CA ALA A 696 10.53 -15.11 20.98
C ALA A 696 10.73 -14.83 22.47
N ALA A 697 11.98 -14.70 22.88
CA ALA A 697 12.36 -14.15 24.17
C ALA A 697 12.52 -12.63 24.05
N LEU A 698 12.07 -11.90 25.07
CA LEU A 698 12.07 -10.45 25.10
C LEU A 698 12.91 -9.93 26.28
N GLU A 699 13.80 -8.98 26.01
CA GLU A 699 14.57 -8.26 27.01
C GLU A 699 14.26 -6.76 26.90
N VAL A 700 13.96 -6.11 28.02
CA VAL A 700 13.72 -4.66 28.07
C VAL A 700 15.07 -3.97 28.18
N THR A 701 15.36 -3.04 27.26
CA THR A 701 16.68 -2.38 27.18
C THR A 701 16.78 -1.15 28.10
N GLY A 702 15.65 -0.47 28.33
CA GLY A 702 15.60 0.84 28.99
C GLY A 702 15.74 2.02 28.03
N ASP A 703 16.05 1.78 26.76
CA ASP A 703 16.10 2.81 25.72
C ASP A 703 14.71 3.15 25.19
N VAL A 704 14.55 4.34 24.62
CA VAL A 704 13.31 4.82 23.97
C VAL A 704 13.64 5.29 22.57
N PHE A 705 12.87 4.83 21.58
CA PHE A 705 13.04 5.22 20.19
C PHE A 705 11.71 5.70 19.59
N PRO A 706 11.47 7.02 19.53
CA PRO A 706 10.21 7.57 19.05
C PRO A 706 9.89 7.14 17.61
N LEU A 707 8.69 6.58 17.42
CA LEU A 707 8.15 6.26 16.10
C LEU A 707 7.44 7.49 15.51
N SER A 708 7.63 7.72 14.21
CA SER A 708 6.95 8.81 13.50
C SER A 708 5.56 8.38 13.07
N GLN A 709 4.52 8.89 13.75
CA GLN A 709 3.13 8.62 13.41
C GLN A 709 2.41 9.86 12.87
N THR A 710 1.65 9.70 11.80
CA THR A 710 0.80 10.81 11.28
C THR A 710 -0.44 11.05 12.13
N GLN A 711 -0.83 10.07 12.95
CA GLN A 711 -1.99 10.14 13.84
C GLN A 711 -1.64 9.46 15.16
N THR A 712 -1.86 10.16 16.29
CA THR A 712 -1.67 9.59 17.65
C THR A 712 -2.95 9.54 18.46
N HIS A 713 -3.97 10.32 18.11
CA HIS A 713 -5.28 10.21 18.74
C HIS A 713 -6.04 9.08 18.05
N HIS A 714 -6.30 8.00 18.79
CA HIS A 714 -6.94 6.80 18.24
C HIS A 714 -8.45 6.80 18.42
N SER A 715 -8.95 7.59 19.36
CA SER A 715 -10.35 7.80 19.72
C SER A 715 -10.93 9.01 18.98
N TYR A 716 -12.26 9.04 18.79
CA TYR A 716 -12.97 10.22 18.30
C TYR A 716 -13.76 10.96 19.39
N GLU A 717 -13.53 10.64 20.66
CA GLU A 717 -14.08 11.33 21.85
C GLU A 717 -15.61 11.49 21.85
N GLY A 718 -16.33 10.49 21.31
CA GLY A 718 -17.78 10.54 21.15
C GLY A 718 -18.28 11.66 20.21
N ARG A 719 -17.39 12.26 19.40
CA ARG A 719 -17.75 13.32 18.45
C ARG A 719 -18.50 12.76 17.25
N ASN A 720 -19.40 13.56 16.68
CA ASN A 720 -20.20 13.20 15.51
C ASN A 720 -19.42 13.35 14.19
N VAL A 721 -18.23 12.75 14.11
CA VAL A 721 -17.35 12.75 12.91
C VAL A 721 -17.45 11.45 12.12
N ILE A 722 -17.73 10.35 12.83
CA ILE A 722 -17.97 9.01 12.29
C ILE A 722 -19.39 8.60 12.66
N ARG A 723 -20.13 8.07 11.68
CA ARG A 723 -21.46 7.51 11.89
C ARG A 723 -21.50 6.06 11.40
N GLU A 724 -22.03 5.19 12.25
CA GLU A 724 -22.16 3.76 11.99
C GLU A 724 -23.59 3.28 12.28
N THR A 725 -24.02 2.23 11.59
CA THR A 725 -25.26 1.50 11.87
C THR A 725 -25.04 0.01 11.63
N SER A 726 -25.92 -0.83 12.17
CA SER A 726 -25.91 -2.26 11.84
C SER A 726 -26.71 -2.52 10.57
N PHE A 727 -26.36 -3.57 9.84
CA PHE A 727 -27.09 -4.01 8.66
C PHE A 727 -28.53 -4.42 8.99
N ALA A 728 -28.76 -4.93 10.20
CA ALA A 728 -30.10 -5.23 10.69
C ALA A 728 -30.96 -3.97 10.82
N GLU A 729 -30.41 -2.89 11.39
CA GLU A 729 -31.11 -1.60 11.50
C GLU A 729 -31.26 -0.90 10.16
N TYR A 730 -30.23 -0.95 9.30
CA TYR A 730 -30.31 -0.42 7.93
C TYR A 730 -31.44 -1.05 7.12
N LYS A 731 -31.63 -2.38 7.22
CA LYS A 731 -32.73 -3.08 6.54
C LYS A 731 -34.12 -2.60 6.96
N LYS A 732 -34.27 -2.14 8.20
CA LYS A 732 -35.51 -1.56 8.76
C LYS A 732 -35.66 -0.10 8.35
N ASN A 733 -34.59 0.69 8.47
CA ASN A 733 -34.53 2.11 8.14
C ASN A 733 -33.21 2.44 7.43
N PRO A 734 -33.23 2.74 6.11
CA PRO A 734 -32.03 3.15 5.35
C PRO A 734 -31.35 4.41 5.88
N ALA A 735 -32.06 5.26 6.63
CA ALA A 735 -31.52 6.44 7.31
C ALA A 735 -30.97 6.13 8.73
N SER A 736 -30.92 4.87 9.17
CA SER A 736 -30.37 4.51 10.48
C SER A 736 -28.91 4.96 10.62
N GLY A 737 -28.55 5.46 11.80
CA GLY A 737 -27.22 6.05 12.05
C GLY A 737 -27.06 7.47 11.51
N LYS A 738 -27.99 7.99 10.71
CA LYS A 738 -28.11 9.43 10.43
C LYS A 738 -28.85 10.08 11.61
N HIS A 739 -28.23 11.07 12.26
CA HIS A 739 -28.95 11.93 13.22
C HIS A 739 -30.02 12.75 12.48
N GLU A 740 -31.14 13.02 13.14
CA GLU A 740 -32.29 13.72 12.53
C GLU A 740 -31.89 15.11 12.01
N GLU A 741 -32.37 15.44 10.80
CA GLU A 741 -32.31 16.80 10.25
C GLU A 741 -33.13 17.75 11.14
N GLY A 742 -32.47 18.41 12.10
CA GLY A 742 -33.14 19.36 13.00
C GLY A 742 -32.43 19.64 14.33
N GLU A 743 -31.45 18.84 14.75
CA GLU A 743 -30.75 19.03 16.03
C GLU A 743 -29.97 20.36 16.11
N HIS A 744 -29.59 20.93 14.97
CA HIS A 744 -28.90 22.22 14.90
C HIS A 744 -29.68 23.21 14.05
N LYS A 745 -30.26 24.23 14.69
CA LYS A 745 -30.79 25.39 13.97
C LYS A 745 -29.62 26.09 13.27
N LYS A 746 -29.58 25.98 11.94
CA LYS A 746 -28.61 26.69 11.11
C LYS A 746 -29.14 28.10 10.86
N TYR A 747 -28.41 29.07 11.36
CA TYR A 747 -28.64 30.48 11.05
C TYR A 747 -27.59 30.91 10.05
N ASP A 748 -28.03 31.58 8.99
CA ASP A 748 -27.15 32.25 8.05
C ASP A 748 -27.34 33.75 8.21
N LEU A 749 -26.25 34.45 8.53
CA LEU A 749 -26.26 35.91 8.65
C LEU A 749 -26.09 36.58 7.27
N TRP A 750 -25.66 35.81 6.27
CA TRP A 750 -25.48 36.28 4.91
C TRP A 750 -26.81 36.15 4.14
N GLU A 751 -27.11 37.13 3.28
CA GLU A 751 -28.33 37.11 2.47
C GLU A 751 -28.27 36.02 1.41
N ASN A 752 -28.79 34.84 1.72
CA ASN A 752 -28.99 33.75 0.78
C ASN A 752 -30.24 34.03 -0.07
N THR A 753 -30.26 35.17 -0.78
CA THR A 753 -31.37 35.47 -1.70
C THR A 753 -31.21 34.63 -2.96
N ASN A 754 -32.32 34.14 -3.53
CA ASN A 754 -32.36 33.43 -4.81
C ASN A 754 -31.79 34.22 -6.02
N ASN A 755 -31.21 35.39 -5.79
CA ASN A 755 -30.65 36.31 -6.76
C ASN A 755 -29.16 36.63 -6.49
N ASP A 756 -28.50 35.91 -5.58
CA ASP A 756 -27.06 36.06 -5.35
C ASP A 756 -26.26 35.49 -6.53
N ARG A 757 -26.03 36.36 -7.52
CA ARG A 757 -25.27 36.05 -8.74
C ARG A 757 -23.83 35.60 -8.45
N ILE A 758 -23.30 35.84 -7.25
CA ILE A 758 -21.93 35.48 -6.87
C ILE A 758 -21.83 33.98 -6.49
N HIS A 759 -22.91 33.38 -5.98
CA HIS A 759 -22.95 31.97 -5.57
C HIS A 759 -23.80 31.05 -6.44
N ALA A 760 -24.48 31.58 -7.47
CA ALA A 760 -25.46 30.84 -8.28
C ALA A 760 -24.94 29.61 -9.07
N ARG A 761 -23.62 29.31 -9.06
CA ARG A 761 -22.93 28.17 -9.70
C ARG A 761 -23.74 27.46 -10.79
N PRO A 762 -24.13 28.13 -11.90
CA PRO A 762 -25.25 27.65 -12.72
C PRO A 762 -24.89 26.44 -13.61
N VAL A 763 -23.60 26.24 -13.89
CA VAL A 763 -23.13 25.18 -14.81
C VAL A 763 -22.46 24.05 -14.06
N TYR A 764 -21.43 24.37 -13.27
CA TYR A 764 -20.64 23.39 -12.53
C TYR A 764 -20.64 23.73 -11.04
N ASP A 765 -20.96 22.74 -10.21
CA ASP A 765 -20.76 22.74 -8.76
C ASP A 765 -20.01 21.45 -8.40
N TRP A 766 -18.70 21.57 -8.18
CA TRP A 766 -17.82 20.41 -8.01
C TRP A 766 -17.88 19.87 -6.59
N VAL A 767 -18.36 18.63 -6.45
CA VAL A 767 -18.56 17.97 -5.16
C VAL A 767 -18.01 16.55 -5.16
N MET A 768 -17.93 15.95 -3.97
CA MET A 768 -17.48 14.58 -3.78
C MET A 768 -18.39 13.83 -2.81
N ALA A 769 -18.57 12.54 -3.04
CA ALA A 769 -19.18 11.60 -2.11
C ALA A 769 -18.16 10.52 -1.74
N ILE A 770 -18.10 10.14 -0.46
CA ILE A 770 -17.20 9.09 0.04
C ILE A 770 -18.02 8.00 0.74
N ASP A 771 -17.99 6.79 0.19
CA ASP A 771 -18.60 5.60 0.79
C ASP A 771 -17.64 4.97 1.82
N LEU A 772 -17.91 5.21 3.11
CA LEU A 772 -17.12 4.65 4.22
C LEU A 772 -17.29 3.13 4.38
N ASN A 773 -18.30 2.54 3.74
CA ASN A 773 -18.46 1.09 3.71
C ASN A 773 -17.52 0.44 2.70
N ALA A 774 -17.29 1.10 1.56
CA ALA A 774 -16.34 0.67 0.54
C ALA A 774 -14.88 0.94 0.94
N CYS A 775 -14.60 2.03 1.67
CA CYS A 775 -13.23 2.40 2.03
C CYS A 775 -12.57 1.38 2.97
N THR A 776 -11.58 0.65 2.46
CA THR A 776 -10.78 -0.33 3.23
C THR A 776 -9.61 0.27 3.99
N GLY A 777 -9.16 1.48 3.62
CA GLY A 777 -8.01 2.16 4.23
C GLY A 777 -6.65 1.90 3.55
N CYS A 778 -6.62 1.38 2.32
CA CYS A 778 -5.39 0.90 1.64
C CYS A 778 -4.29 1.95 1.36
N GLY A 779 -4.56 3.25 1.48
CA GLY A 779 -3.54 4.30 1.30
C GLY A 779 -3.18 4.64 -0.15
N ALA A 780 -3.62 3.87 -1.15
CA ALA A 780 -3.30 4.13 -2.57
C ALA A 780 -3.72 5.54 -3.03
N CYS A 781 -4.83 6.07 -2.51
CA CYS A 781 -5.31 7.42 -2.80
C CYS A 781 -4.38 8.53 -2.28
N VAL A 782 -3.58 8.26 -1.25
CA VAL A 782 -2.57 9.18 -0.70
C VAL A 782 -1.40 9.29 -1.69
N VAL A 783 -0.85 8.14 -2.11
CA VAL A 783 0.26 8.10 -3.08
C VAL A 783 -0.16 8.69 -4.42
N ALA A 784 -1.35 8.32 -4.93
CA ALA A 784 -1.84 8.86 -6.20
C ALA A 784 -2.03 10.39 -6.15
N CYS A 785 -2.49 10.93 -5.01
CA CYS A 785 -2.60 12.37 -4.81
C CYS A 785 -1.22 13.03 -4.81
N SER A 786 -0.23 12.40 -4.18
CA SER A 786 1.14 12.91 -4.10
C SER A 786 1.84 12.92 -5.45
N ALA A 787 1.74 11.82 -6.20
CA ALA A 787 2.28 11.70 -7.56
C ALA A 787 1.62 12.68 -8.54
N GLU A 788 0.29 12.79 -8.52
CA GLU A 788 -0.43 13.68 -9.45
C GLU A 788 -0.18 15.17 -9.15
N ASN A 789 -0.09 15.53 -7.87
CA ASN A 789 -0.07 16.93 -7.45
C ASN A 789 1.31 17.38 -6.98
N ASN A 790 2.41 16.71 -7.34
CA ASN A 790 3.77 17.08 -6.96
C ASN A 790 3.86 17.39 -5.45
N VAL A 791 3.32 16.52 -4.60
CA VAL A 791 3.47 16.67 -3.14
C VAL A 791 4.85 16.14 -2.76
N PRO A 792 5.68 16.93 -2.04
CA PRO A 792 7.00 16.49 -1.64
C PRO A 792 6.93 15.44 -0.53
N VAL A 793 7.91 14.54 -0.48
CA VAL A 793 8.08 13.63 0.66
C VAL A 793 8.77 14.33 1.82
N VAL A 794 8.29 14.09 3.03
CA VAL A 794 8.88 14.57 4.28
C VAL A 794 9.61 13.44 5.01
N GLY A 795 10.85 13.72 5.43
CA GLY A 795 11.68 12.78 6.18
C GLY A 795 11.12 12.43 7.56
N LYS A 796 11.54 11.28 8.09
CA LYS A 796 11.08 10.71 9.36
C LYS A 796 10.96 11.72 10.51
N GLU A 797 12.01 12.50 10.77
CA GLU A 797 12.06 13.43 11.91
C GLU A 797 10.97 14.51 11.81
N GLU A 798 10.74 15.03 10.62
CA GLU A 798 9.76 16.09 10.39
C GLU A 798 8.32 15.55 10.37
N VAL A 799 8.11 14.30 9.93
CA VAL A 799 6.84 13.59 10.13
C VAL A 799 6.55 13.41 11.62
N GLY A 800 7.56 13.05 12.43
CA GLY A 800 7.45 12.97 13.89
C GLY A 800 7.05 14.31 14.54
N ARG A 801 7.36 15.44 13.89
CA ARG A 801 6.94 16.80 14.26
C ARG A 801 5.58 17.22 13.69
N ARG A 802 4.83 16.30 13.06
CA ARG A 802 3.50 16.52 12.43
C ARG A 802 3.53 17.51 11.28
N ARG A 803 4.54 17.37 10.42
CA ARG A 803 4.77 18.23 9.25
C ARG A 803 4.66 17.45 7.93
N GLU A 804 4.04 16.28 7.96
CA GLU A 804 3.80 15.45 6.77
C GLU A 804 2.98 16.21 5.73
N MET A 805 3.27 16.02 4.44
CA MET A 805 2.67 16.84 3.37
C MET A 805 1.47 16.20 2.66
N HIS A 806 0.83 15.20 3.26
CA HIS A 806 -0.33 14.51 2.65
C HIS A 806 -1.57 15.39 2.50
N TRP A 807 -2.06 15.60 1.26
CA TRP A 807 -3.25 16.40 0.96
C TRP A 807 -4.58 15.67 1.22
N ILE A 808 -4.53 14.35 1.16
CA ILE A 808 -5.57 13.44 1.62
C ILE A 808 -4.88 12.53 2.63
N ARG A 809 -5.47 12.40 3.81
CA ARG A 809 -5.02 11.44 4.82
C ARG A 809 -6.15 10.46 5.08
N ILE A 810 -5.82 9.27 5.53
CA ILE A 810 -6.82 8.30 5.96
C ILE A 810 -6.78 8.27 7.48
N ASP A 811 -7.76 8.86 8.12
CA ASP A 811 -7.91 8.80 9.58
C ASP A 811 -8.41 7.39 9.95
N ARG A 812 -7.85 6.82 11.02
CA ARG A 812 -8.30 5.55 11.60
C ARG A 812 -8.82 5.80 13.00
N TYR A 813 -10.05 5.40 13.28
CA TYR A 813 -10.62 5.51 14.62
C TYR A 813 -10.92 4.14 15.20
N TYR A 814 -10.62 3.96 16.49
CA TYR A 814 -10.99 2.80 17.28
C TYR A 814 -12.24 3.10 18.09
N SER A 815 -13.12 2.12 18.18
CA SER A 815 -14.16 2.02 19.20
C SER A 815 -14.05 0.66 19.88
N PHE A 816 -14.23 0.65 21.19
CA PHE A 816 -14.10 -0.56 22.00
C PHE A 816 -15.46 -0.99 22.50
N ASN A 817 -15.79 -2.28 22.40
CA ASN A 817 -17.04 -2.76 22.97
C ASN A 817 -16.80 -3.30 24.38
N ASN A 818 -17.75 -3.06 25.28
CA ASN A 818 -17.77 -3.59 26.63
C ASN A 818 -19.16 -4.16 26.89
N ASP A 819 -19.24 -5.34 27.52
CA ASP A 819 -20.48 -6.04 27.92
C ASP A 819 -21.48 -5.15 28.69
N SER A 820 -21.01 -4.03 29.26
CA SER A 820 -21.80 -3.13 30.11
C SER A 820 -22.39 -1.90 29.39
N VAL A 821 -22.02 -1.61 28.13
CA VAL A 821 -22.44 -0.39 27.42
C VAL A 821 -23.06 -0.75 26.06
N HIS A 822 -24.29 -0.31 25.82
CA HIS A 822 -24.90 -0.35 24.49
C HIS A 822 -24.26 0.72 23.60
N GLY A 823 -23.34 0.31 22.73
CA GLY A 823 -22.58 1.19 21.84
C GLY A 823 -21.08 1.20 22.19
N GLY A 824 -20.24 1.44 21.19
CA GLY A 824 -18.79 1.45 21.39
C GLY A 824 -18.33 2.57 22.32
N VAL A 825 -17.41 2.24 23.23
CA VAL A 825 -16.66 3.16 24.08
C VAL A 825 -15.64 3.90 23.21
N THR A 826 -15.78 5.21 23.17
CA THR A 826 -15.08 6.10 22.22
C THR A 826 -14.57 7.36 22.89
N LYS A 827 -14.55 7.42 24.23
CA LYS A 827 -13.95 8.51 24.99
C LYS A 827 -12.75 7.98 25.75
N GLU A 828 -11.62 8.66 25.65
CA GLU A 828 -10.33 8.26 26.25
C GLU A 828 -10.49 7.92 27.73
N LYS A 829 -11.17 8.78 28.52
CA LYS A 829 -11.40 8.53 29.96
C LYS A 829 -12.20 7.26 30.27
N GLU A 830 -13.02 6.79 29.34
CA GLU A 830 -13.77 5.55 29.47
C GLU A 830 -12.93 4.37 28.97
N ILE A 831 -12.14 4.57 27.91
CA ILE A 831 -11.17 3.60 27.35
C ILE A 831 -10.06 3.28 28.37
N ASP A 832 -9.59 4.26 29.13
CA ASP A 832 -8.56 4.09 30.16
C ASP A 832 -8.99 3.13 31.29
N LYS A 833 -10.30 2.96 31.46
CA LYS A 833 -10.90 2.05 32.46
C LYS A 833 -11.13 0.65 31.91
N LEU A 834 -10.84 0.40 30.63
CA LEU A 834 -10.98 -0.91 30.05
C LEU A 834 -9.78 -1.79 30.43
N ASP A 835 -10.09 -2.99 30.91
CA ASP A 835 -9.09 -4.02 31.20
C ASP A 835 -8.77 -4.86 29.95
N ASN A 836 -9.59 -4.76 28.89
CA ASN A 836 -9.46 -5.52 27.66
C ASN A 836 -9.54 -4.60 26.42
N TYR A 837 -8.51 -4.67 25.57
CA TYR A 837 -8.39 -3.90 24.33
C TYR A 837 -8.46 -4.79 23.07
N ASP A 838 -8.82 -6.07 23.23
CA ASP A 838 -8.84 -7.06 22.15
C ASP A 838 -10.09 -6.89 21.26
N ASN A 839 -11.19 -6.45 21.86
CA ASN A 839 -12.47 -6.22 21.20
C ASN A 839 -12.60 -4.77 20.71
N VAL A 840 -11.89 -4.50 19.62
CA VAL A 840 -11.81 -3.19 18.99
C VAL A 840 -12.40 -3.27 17.58
N THR A 841 -13.24 -2.29 17.25
CA THR A 841 -13.72 -2.07 15.89
C THR A 841 -13.10 -0.80 15.31
N VAL A 842 -12.94 -0.76 13.99
CA VAL A 842 -12.11 0.25 13.32
C VAL A 842 -12.86 0.87 12.16
N VAL A 843 -12.80 2.21 12.06
CA VAL A 843 -13.31 2.94 10.89
C VAL A 843 -12.17 3.71 10.23
N HIS A 844 -12.08 3.58 8.90
CA HIS A 844 -11.22 4.39 8.06
C HIS A 844 -12.03 5.51 7.42
N GLN A 845 -11.57 6.76 7.57
CA GLN A 845 -12.20 7.93 6.96
C GLN A 845 -11.15 8.73 6.19
N PRO A 846 -11.21 8.74 4.85
CA PRO A 846 -10.37 9.62 4.04
C PRO A 846 -10.76 11.09 4.31
N MET A 847 -9.85 11.87 4.88
CA MET A 847 -10.03 13.27 5.20
C MET A 847 -9.14 14.14 4.30
N LEU A 848 -9.76 15.12 3.65
CA LEU A 848 -9.15 16.03 2.68
C LEU A 848 -9.76 17.42 2.78
N CYS A 849 -9.35 18.36 1.92
CA CYS A 849 -10.07 19.65 1.84
C CYS A 849 -11.54 19.40 1.49
N GLN A 850 -12.45 19.88 2.33
CA GLN A 850 -13.89 19.70 2.12
C GLN A 850 -14.49 20.72 1.14
N HIS A 851 -13.70 21.65 0.62
CA HIS A 851 -14.15 22.73 -0.27
C HIS A 851 -15.44 23.41 0.23
N CYS A 852 -15.42 23.78 1.51
CA CYS A 852 -16.52 24.42 2.25
C CYS A 852 -17.02 25.69 1.58
N ASP A 853 -18.32 25.87 1.39
CA ASP A 853 -18.88 27.13 0.88
C ASP A 853 -18.66 28.27 1.87
N HIS A 854 -19.00 28.04 3.13
CA HIS A 854 -18.64 28.93 4.23
C HIS A 854 -17.23 28.59 4.72
N ALA A 855 -16.20 28.83 3.90
CA ALA A 855 -14.82 28.48 4.21
C ALA A 855 -14.19 29.40 5.27
N PRO A 856 -14.01 28.95 6.54
CA PRO A 856 -13.35 29.78 7.57
C PRO A 856 -11.86 30.01 7.29
N CYS A 857 -11.27 29.21 6.40
CA CYS A 857 -9.88 29.33 6.00
C CYS A 857 -9.62 30.44 4.97
N GLU A 858 -10.66 30.95 4.29
CA GLU A 858 -10.53 32.04 3.32
C GLU A 858 -10.51 33.41 3.98
N THR A 859 -11.49 33.66 4.86
CA THR A 859 -11.71 34.97 5.50
C THR A 859 -10.54 35.43 6.36
N VAL A 860 -9.66 34.52 6.77
CA VAL A 860 -8.45 34.82 7.57
C VAL A 860 -7.17 34.96 6.75
N CYS A 861 -7.23 34.83 5.43
CA CYS A 861 -6.06 35.05 4.60
C CYS A 861 -5.87 36.55 4.31
N PRO A 862 -4.86 37.23 4.89
CA PRO A 862 -4.72 38.68 4.75
C PRO A 862 -4.32 39.13 3.33
N VAL A 863 -3.89 38.19 2.49
CA VAL A 863 -3.40 38.45 1.14
C VAL A 863 -4.27 37.83 0.04
N LEU A 864 -5.42 37.24 0.41
CA LEU A 864 -6.35 36.58 -0.51
C LEU A 864 -5.69 35.48 -1.36
N ALA A 865 -4.77 34.72 -0.75
CA ALA A 865 -4.15 33.55 -1.39
C ALA A 865 -5.10 32.35 -1.48
N THR A 866 -6.24 32.39 -0.78
CA THR A 866 -7.27 31.36 -0.87
C THR A 866 -8.63 32.03 -1.06
N VAL A 867 -9.36 31.62 -2.09
CA VAL A 867 -10.62 32.20 -2.54
C VAL A 867 -11.49 31.13 -3.18
N HIS A 868 -12.80 31.31 -3.18
CA HIS A 868 -13.69 30.48 -3.97
C HIS A 868 -13.60 30.77 -5.46
N SER A 869 -13.64 29.71 -6.27
CA SER A 869 -13.93 29.82 -7.70
C SER A 869 -15.43 30.01 -7.93
N SER A 870 -15.80 30.45 -9.12
CA SER A 870 -17.20 30.49 -9.59
C SER A 870 -17.86 29.11 -9.73
N GLU A 871 -17.13 28.02 -9.46
CA GLU A 871 -17.56 26.63 -9.60
C GLU A 871 -17.55 25.87 -8.25
N GLY A 872 -17.44 26.61 -7.14
CA GLY A 872 -17.46 26.05 -5.78
C GLY A 872 -16.14 25.48 -5.29
N LEU A 873 -15.06 25.60 -6.07
CA LEU A 873 -13.75 25.15 -5.61
C LEU A 873 -13.12 26.20 -4.71
N ASN A 874 -12.78 25.84 -3.48
CA ASN A 874 -11.78 26.57 -2.72
C ASN A 874 -10.43 26.51 -3.44
N GLN A 875 -9.95 27.63 -4.02
CA GLN A 875 -8.68 27.72 -4.74
C GLN A 875 -7.56 28.14 -3.79
N MET A 876 -6.36 27.59 -3.99
CA MET A 876 -5.15 27.99 -3.27
C MET A 876 -4.13 28.51 -4.28
N ALA A 877 -3.93 29.82 -4.30
CA ALA A 877 -2.91 30.48 -5.10
C ALA A 877 -1.56 30.43 -4.36
N TYR A 878 -0.74 29.45 -4.70
CA TYR A 878 0.54 29.17 -4.03
C TYR A 878 1.48 30.38 -4.03
N ASN A 879 1.58 31.09 -5.15
CA ASN A 879 2.43 32.27 -5.33
C ASN A 879 1.99 33.51 -4.54
N ARG A 880 0.73 33.55 -4.08
CA ARG A 880 0.20 34.66 -3.28
C ARG A 880 0.35 34.43 -1.78
N CYS A 881 0.59 33.19 -1.36
CA CYS A 881 0.70 32.83 0.04
C CYS A 881 1.98 33.41 0.66
N VAL A 882 1.84 34.21 1.71
CA VAL A 882 2.97 34.78 2.47
C VAL A 882 3.27 34.01 3.76
N GLY A 883 2.67 32.82 3.95
CA GLY A 883 3.04 31.91 5.03
C GLY A 883 2.58 32.29 6.44
N THR A 884 1.51 33.06 6.61
CA THR A 884 0.97 33.40 7.95
C THR A 884 0.41 32.20 8.72
N ARG A 885 0.10 31.10 8.02
CA ARG A 885 -0.45 29.83 8.55
C ARG A 885 -1.83 29.90 9.21
N TYR A 886 -2.46 31.07 9.32
CA TYR A 886 -3.77 31.22 9.99
C TYR A 886 -4.88 30.38 9.31
N CYS A 887 -4.84 30.24 7.99
CA CYS A 887 -5.81 29.40 7.26
C CYS A 887 -5.81 27.93 7.71
N ALA A 888 -4.68 27.39 8.21
CA ALA A 888 -4.65 26.05 8.78
C ALA A 888 -5.30 25.98 10.16
N ASN A 889 -5.09 27.00 11.01
CA ASN A 889 -5.69 27.05 12.34
C ASN A 889 -7.21 27.10 12.27
N ASN A 890 -7.75 27.94 11.38
CA ASN A 890 -9.19 28.11 11.18
C ASN A 890 -9.86 26.98 10.42
N CYS A 891 -9.11 26.20 9.64
CA CYS A 891 -9.67 25.02 8.99
C CYS A 891 -10.04 23.98 10.07
N PRO A 892 -11.33 23.63 10.26
CA PRO A 892 -11.72 22.73 11.34
C PRO A 892 -11.15 21.31 11.12
N TYR A 893 -11.01 20.89 9.87
CA TYR A 893 -10.48 19.58 9.48
C TYR A 893 -8.95 19.48 9.53
N LYS A 894 -8.23 20.60 9.68
CA LYS A 894 -6.75 20.66 9.66
C LYS A 894 -6.16 19.94 8.44
N VAL A 895 -6.63 20.30 7.23
CA VAL A 895 -6.24 19.69 5.93
C VAL A 895 -5.44 20.64 5.04
N ARG A 896 -5.04 21.80 5.58
CA ARG A 896 -4.05 22.69 4.97
C ARG A 896 -2.66 22.22 5.45
N ARG A 897 -1.73 22.02 4.52
CA ARG A 897 -0.36 21.57 4.80
C ARG A 897 0.64 22.66 4.47
N PHE A 898 1.63 22.86 5.32
CA PHE A 898 2.55 23.98 5.20
C PHE A 898 3.94 23.50 4.79
N ASN A 899 4.52 24.11 3.76
CA ASN A 899 5.90 23.87 3.40
C ASN A 899 6.83 24.57 4.40
N TRP A 900 7.26 23.86 5.43
CA TRP A 900 8.21 24.36 6.43
C TRP A 900 9.57 24.66 5.82
N PHE A 901 9.99 23.82 4.88
CA PHE A 901 11.24 23.94 4.18
C PHE A 901 11.03 23.91 2.67
N ASN A 902 12.10 24.15 1.92
CA ASN A 902 12.04 24.00 0.47
C ASN A 902 12.32 22.53 0.12
N TYR A 903 11.36 21.64 0.37
CA TYR A 903 11.54 20.19 0.21
C TYR A 903 12.01 19.73 -1.18
N TRP A 904 11.96 20.60 -2.19
CA TRP A 904 12.40 20.33 -3.56
C TRP A 904 13.88 20.63 -3.82
N ASN A 905 14.46 21.60 -3.11
CA ASN A 905 15.78 22.14 -3.42
C ASN A 905 16.36 22.88 -2.21
N ASP A 906 16.66 22.11 -1.17
CA ASP A 906 17.19 22.62 0.09
C ASP A 906 18.34 21.75 0.52
N SER A 907 19.52 22.36 0.64
CA SER A 907 20.78 21.65 0.90
C SER A 907 20.82 20.94 2.26
N ARG A 908 19.88 21.23 3.16
CA ARG A 908 19.73 20.52 4.44
C ARG A 908 19.21 19.11 4.27
N PHE A 909 18.47 18.85 3.21
CA PHE A 909 17.96 17.52 2.92
C PHE A 909 18.74 16.98 1.73
N ASP A 910 19.53 15.94 1.96
CA ASP A 910 19.98 15.11 0.86
C ASP A 910 18.81 14.22 0.43
N ASN A 911 17.85 14.80 -0.30
CA ASN A 911 16.58 14.16 -0.60
C ASN A 911 16.62 13.46 -1.98
N TYR A 912 15.53 12.78 -2.32
CA TYR A 912 15.36 12.12 -3.61
C TYR A 912 15.27 13.12 -4.79
N LEU A 913 14.68 14.30 -4.59
CA LEU A 913 14.42 15.34 -5.61
C LEU A 913 15.60 16.22 -6.00
N ASN A 914 16.71 16.15 -5.26
CA ASN A 914 17.92 16.91 -5.54
C ASN A 914 18.58 16.51 -6.87
N ASN A 915 18.19 15.38 -7.45
CA ASN A 915 18.70 14.91 -8.74
C ASN A 915 17.76 15.28 -9.90
N GLU A 916 18.32 15.76 -11.01
CA GLU A 916 17.55 16.20 -12.19
C GLU A 916 16.69 15.07 -12.81
N HIS A 917 17.09 13.80 -12.72
CA HIS A 917 16.29 12.67 -13.22
C HIS A 917 15.01 12.47 -12.42
N THR A 918 15.07 12.51 -11.09
CA THR A 918 13.87 12.36 -10.25
C THR A 918 12.85 13.48 -10.45
N GLN A 919 13.28 14.66 -10.92
CA GLN A 919 12.39 15.78 -11.25
C GLN A 919 11.57 15.51 -12.53
N LEU A 920 11.95 14.53 -13.35
CA LEU A 920 11.21 14.14 -14.56
C LEU A 920 9.82 13.58 -14.25
N VAL A 921 9.64 13.01 -13.04
CA VAL A 921 8.34 12.48 -12.57
C VAL A 921 7.30 13.60 -12.37
N LEU A 922 7.74 14.84 -12.24
CA LEU A 922 6.88 15.94 -11.85
C LEU A 922 5.87 16.30 -12.92
N ASN A 923 4.61 16.39 -12.50
CA ASN A 923 3.52 16.79 -13.34
C ASN A 923 3.69 18.26 -13.74
N PRO A 924 3.95 18.57 -15.02
CA PRO A 924 4.20 19.94 -15.46
C PRO A 924 2.95 20.84 -15.37
N ASP A 925 1.76 20.25 -15.21
CA ASP A 925 0.49 20.98 -15.09
C ASP A 925 0.21 21.44 -13.65
N VAL A 926 1.09 21.09 -12.69
CA VAL A 926 0.95 21.44 -11.28
C VAL A 926 2.19 22.16 -10.79
N THR A 927 2.01 23.34 -10.18
CA THR A 927 3.11 24.12 -9.59
C THR A 927 3.85 23.30 -8.53
N THR A 928 5.18 23.24 -8.60
CA THR A 928 6.04 22.81 -7.48
C THR A 928 6.11 23.93 -6.46
N ARG A 929 5.86 23.64 -5.19
CA ARG A 929 5.71 24.68 -4.16
C ARG A 929 7.05 24.98 -3.48
N PHE A 930 7.24 26.24 -3.15
CA PHE A 930 8.41 26.71 -2.41
C PHE A 930 8.15 26.69 -0.90
N ARG A 931 9.20 26.94 -0.09
CA ARG A 931 9.05 27.14 1.36
C ARG A 931 8.07 28.27 1.69
N GLY A 932 7.42 28.17 2.84
CA GLY A 932 6.55 29.22 3.37
C GLY A 932 5.15 29.26 2.75
N VAL A 933 4.77 28.27 1.95
CA VAL A 933 3.50 28.24 1.23
C VAL A 933 2.58 27.15 1.78
N MET A 934 1.30 27.48 1.90
CA MET A 934 0.24 26.53 2.24
C MET A 934 -0.23 25.73 1.01
N GLU A 935 -0.58 24.49 1.25
CA GLU A 935 -1.13 23.55 0.29
C GLU A 935 -2.40 22.91 0.84
N LYS A 936 -3.17 22.31 -0.06
CA LYS A 936 -4.35 21.50 0.26
C LYS A 936 -4.77 20.73 -0.98
N CYS A 937 -5.63 19.72 -0.79
CA CYS A 937 -6.37 19.13 -1.90
C CYS A 937 -7.07 20.24 -2.72
N SER A 938 -6.86 20.20 -4.03
CA SER A 938 -7.40 21.16 -5.00
C SER A 938 -8.57 20.59 -5.81
N MET A 939 -9.05 19.39 -5.48
CA MET A 939 -9.88 18.54 -6.36
C MET A 939 -9.22 18.38 -7.74
N CYS A 940 -7.92 18.06 -7.75
CA CYS A 940 -7.10 17.87 -8.95
C CYS A 940 -7.44 18.89 -10.06
N VAL A 941 -7.41 20.19 -9.73
CA VAL A 941 -7.91 21.27 -10.59
C VAL A 941 -7.34 21.22 -12.02
N GLN A 942 -6.09 20.77 -12.18
CA GLN A 942 -5.45 20.53 -13.47
C GLN A 942 -6.24 19.55 -14.36
N ARG A 943 -6.80 18.49 -13.78
CA ARG A 943 -7.67 17.53 -14.48
C ARG A 943 -9.03 18.14 -14.81
N ILE A 944 -9.56 18.98 -13.91
CA ILE A 944 -10.81 19.70 -14.17
C ILE A 944 -10.66 20.63 -15.37
N GLN A 945 -9.59 21.44 -15.40
CA GLN A 945 -9.35 22.36 -16.51
C GLN A 945 -9.09 21.62 -17.82
N ALA A 946 -8.32 20.52 -17.80
CA ALA A 946 -8.07 19.71 -18.99
C ALA A 946 -9.35 19.09 -19.56
N GLY A 947 -10.20 18.49 -18.71
CA GLY A 947 -11.48 17.90 -19.14
C GLY A 947 -12.44 18.95 -19.71
N LYS A 948 -12.55 20.11 -19.05
CA LYS A 948 -13.36 21.23 -19.56
C LYS A 948 -12.83 21.80 -20.87
N LEU A 949 -11.51 21.89 -21.03
CA LEU A 949 -10.89 22.34 -22.28
C LEU A 949 -11.23 21.38 -23.42
N LYS A 950 -11.11 20.07 -23.18
CA LYS A 950 -11.48 19.02 -24.15
C LYS A 950 -12.94 19.14 -24.57
N ALA A 951 -13.87 19.18 -23.62
CA ALA A 951 -15.30 19.32 -23.91
C ALA A 951 -15.62 20.61 -24.69
N LYS A 952 -14.96 21.72 -24.34
CA LYS A 952 -15.10 23.00 -25.05
C LYS A 952 -14.57 22.93 -26.49
N MET A 953 -13.42 22.28 -26.72
CA MET A 953 -12.86 22.07 -28.07
C MET A 953 -13.78 21.20 -28.93
N GLU A 954 -14.38 20.18 -28.33
CA GLU A 954 -15.35 19.27 -28.98
C GLU A 954 -16.77 19.87 -29.08
N LYS A 955 -16.97 21.10 -28.61
CA LYS A 955 -18.25 21.84 -28.64
C LYS A 955 -19.42 21.08 -28.02
N ARG A 956 -19.16 20.34 -26.94
CA ARG A 956 -20.18 19.59 -26.21
C ARG A 956 -20.11 19.88 -24.71
N PRO A 957 -21.21 19.62 -23.97
CA PRO A 957 -21.15 19.58 -22.52
C PRO A 957 -20.14 18.53 -22.04
N LEU A 958 -19.55 18.82 -20.90
CA LEU A 958 -18.76 17.84 -20.18
C LEU A 958 -19.68 16.73 -19.65
N GLN A 959 -19.29 15.48 -19.84
CA GLN A 959 -20.05 14.32 -19.39
C GLN A 959 -19.52 13.80 -18.05
N ASP A 960 -20.39 13.16 -17.26
CA ASP A 960 -19.98 12.50 -16.03
C ASP A 960 -18.94 11.40 -16.30
N GLY A 961 -18.00 11.23 -15.39
CA GLY A 961 -16.91 10.27 -15.51
C GLY A 961 -15.75 10.66 -16.45
N GLU A 962 -15.85 11.75 -17.23
CA GLU A 962 -14.75 12.23 -18.07
C GLU A 962 -13.59 12.85 -17.28
N ILE A 963 -13.90 13.36 -16.09
CA ILE A 963 -12.91 13.88 -15.14
C ILE A 963 -12.90 12.93 -13.94
N LYS A 964 -11.80 12.19 -13.77
CA LYS A 964 -11.54 11.40 -12.57
C LYS A 964 -10.41 12.01 -11.77
N MET A 965 -10.64 12.24 -10.48
CA MET A 965 -9.59 12.66 -9.55
C MET A 965 -8.55 11.55 -9.40
N ALA A 966 -7.29 11.88 -9.10
CA ALA A 966 -6.27 10.85 -8.88
C ALA A 966 -6.63 9.89 -7.74
N CYS A 967 -7.20 10.41 -6.64
CA CYS A 967 -7.66 9.60 -5.51
C CYS A 967 -8.87 8.71 -5.85
N GLN A 968 -9.77 9.18 -6.72
CA GLN A 968 -10.93 8.41 -7.21
C GLN A 968 -10.48 7.31 -8.16
N GLN A 969 -9.67 7.65 -9.17
CA GLN A 969 -9.26 6.74 -10.23
C GLN A 969 -8.47 5.54 -9.70
N THR A 970 -7.58 5.76 -8.72
CA THR A 970 -6.76 4.68 -8.16
C THR A 970 -7.49 3.77 -7.18
N CYS A 971 -8.67 4.16 -6.69
CA CYS A 971 -9.35 3.45 -5.60
C CYS A 971 -10.01 2.16 -6.12
N SER A 972 -9.41 0.99 -5.86
CA SER A 972 -9.97 -0.32 -6.24
C SER A 972 -11.38 -0.55 -5.68
N ALA A 973 -11.64 -0.08 -4.46
CA ALA A 973 -12.96 -0.13 -3.83
C ALA A 973 -13.99 0.81 -4.48
N ASN A 974 -13.58 1.79 -5.30
CA ASN A 974 -14.43 2.87 -5.82
C ASN A 974 -15.19 3.63 -4.72
N ALA A 975 -14.51 3.88 -3.60
CA ALA A 975 -15.10 4.56 -2.43
C ALA A 975 -15.25 6.07 -2.60
N ILE A 976 -14.49 6.69 -3.52
CA ILE A 976 -14.48 8.13 -3.74
C ILE A 976 -15.17 8.43 -5.07
N ILE A 977 -16.24 9.22 -5.05
CA ILE A 977 -17.04 9.58 -6.23
C ILE A 977 -16.98 11.10 -6.36
N PHE A 978 -16.45 11.60 -7.47
CA PHE A 978 -16.37 13.04 -7.75
C PHE A 978 -17.18 13.36 -9.01
N GLY A 979 -17.81 14.54 -9.04
CA GLY A 979 -18.52 15.01 -10.22
C GLY A 979 -19.21 16.36 -10.02
N ASN A 980 -20.11 16.69 -10.95
CA ASN A 980 -20.88 17.92 -10.94
C ASN A 980 -22.23 17.71 -10.23
N ARG A 981 -22.46 18.41 -9.11
CA ARG A 981 -23.72 18.35 -8.35
C ARG A 981 -24.93 18.79 -9.17
N ASN A 982 -24.76 19.73 -10.09
CA ASN A 982 -25.86 20.26 -10.89
C ASN A 982 -26.36 19.25 -11.94
N ASP A 983 -25.54 18.27 -12.32
CA ASP A 983 -25.98 17.17 -13.17
C ASP A 983 -26.67 16.10 -12.32
N LYS A 984 -28.01 16.10 -12.36
CA LYS A 984 -28.85 15.13 -11.63
C LYS A 984 -28.63 13.67 -12.06
N ASN A 985 -28.03 13.45 -13.23
CA ASN A 985 -27.72 12.10 -13.72
C ASN A 985 -26.34 11.61 -13.26
N SER A 986 -25.48 12.50 -12.74
CA SER A 986 -24.13 12.15 -12.30
C SER A 986 -24.13 11.13 -11.16
N GLU A 987 -23.10 10.31 -11.10
CA GLU A 987 -22.89 9.35 -10.01
C GLU A 987 -22.80 10.06 -8.65
N VAL A 988 -22.14 11.22 -8.59
CA VAL A 988 -21.98 11.96 -7.33
C VAL A 988 -23.31 12.53 -6.82
N TYR A 989 -24.18 13.04 -7.71
CA TYR A 989 -25.48 13.54 -7.30
C TYR A 989 -26.30 12.43 -6.64
N LYS A 990 -26.38 11.27 -7.31
CA LYS A 990 -27.08 10.08 -6.79
C LYS A 990 -26.50 9.61 -5.46
N ALA A 991 -25.17 9.54 -5.36
CA ALA A 991 -24.49 9.14 -4.14
C ALA A 991 -24.78 10.09 -2.96
N LEU A 992 -24.88 11.40 -3.21
CA LEU A 992 -25.23 12.40 -2.19
C LEU A 992 -26.72 12.41 -1.81
N GLN A 993 -27.61 11.87 -2.64
CA GLN A 993 -29.03 11.69 -2.31
C GLN A 993 -29.29 10.48 -1.39
N SER A 994 -28.29 9.60 -1.20
CA SER A 994 -28.44 8.45 -0.30
C SER A 994 -28.83 8.90 1.10
N GLU A 995 -29.75 8.17 1.74
CA GLU A 995 -30.21 8.39 3.11
C GLU A 995 -29.07 8.21 4.14
N ARG A 996 -27.97 7.56 3.74
CA ARG A 996 -26.75 7.42 4.52
C ARG A 996 -25.87 8.66 4.51
N THR A 997 -26.11 9.63 3.63
CA THR A 997 -25.21 10.77 3.44
C THR A 997 -25.30 11.72 4.64
N TYR A 998 -24.14 12.09 5.16
CA TYR A 998 -23.94 13.11 6.17
C TYR A 998 -22.71 13.96 5.87
N TYR A 999 -22.64 15.13 6.47
CA TYR A 999 -21.48 16.01 6.36
C TYR A 999 -20.78 16.09 7.71
N VAL A 1000 -19.44 16.11 7.70
CA VAL A 1000 -18.63 16.13 8.92
C VAL A 1000 -18.65 17.54 9.49
N LEU A 1001 -18.90 17.68 10.80
CA LEU A 1001 -18.98 18.96 11.54
C LEU A 1001 -20.09 19.91 11.02
N GLU A 1002 -21.28 19.38 10.76
CA GLU A 1002 -22.48 20.12 10.32
C GLU A 1002 -22.88 21.26 11.27
N GLU A 1003 -22.60 21.09 12.56
CA GLU A 1003 -22.86 22.07 13.61
C GLU A 1003 -22.12 23.40 13.43
N LEU A 1004 -21.01 23.41 12.68
CA LEU A 1004 -20.24 24.62 12.40
C LEU A 1004 -20.81 25.44 11.23
N ASN A 1005 -21.82 24.92 10.52
CA ASN A 1005 -22.41 25.52 9.32
C ASN A 1005 -21.38 25.97 8.26
N VAL A 1006 -20.29 25.21 8.11
CA VAL A 1006 -19.25 25.47 7.09
C VAL A 1006 -19.65 24.99 5.68
N GLN A 1007 -20.79 24.33 5.54
CA GLN A 1007 -21.36 23.86 4.27
C GLN A 1007 -20.33 23.13 3.38
N PRO A 1008 -19.79 21.97 3.83
CA PRO A 1008 -18.79 21.23 3.07
C PRO A 1008 -19.35 20.66 1.75
N GLY A 1009 -18.54 20.68 0.70
CA GLY A 1009 -18.84 20.10 -0.61
C GLY A 1009 -18.57 18.60 -0.71
N ILE A 1010 -18.22 17.93 0.40
CA ILE A 1010 -17.95 16.49 0.45
C ILE A 1010 -18.90 15.82 1.43
N GLY A 1011 -19.76 14.93 0.91
CA GLY A 1011 -20.64 14.09 1.72
C GLY A 1011 -19.99 12.73 2.02
N TYR A 1012 -20.15 12.25 3.24
CA TYR A 1012 -19.74 10.90 3.65
C TYR A 1012 -20.96 10.04 3.84
N GLN A 1013 -20.87 8.75 3.55
CA GLN A 1013 -21.96 7.82 3.82
C GLN A 1013 -21.70 7.04 5.12
N VAL A 1014 -22.74 6.88 5.94
CA VAL A 1014 -22.73 6.06 7.17
C VAL A 1014 -22.17 4.66 6.87
N LYS A 1015 -21.24 4.19 7.72
CA LYS A 1015 -20.70 2.82 7.61
C LYS A 1015 -21.73 1.82 8.13
N VAL A 1016 -21.97 0.75 7.39
CA VAL A 1016 -22.96 -0.28 7.74
C VAL A 1016 -22.22 -1.56 8.08
N ARG A 1017 -22.39 -2.10 9.28
CA ARG A 1017 -21.75 -3.36 9.69
C ARG A 1017 -22.73 -4.51 9.76
N ASN A 1018 -22.37 -5.67 9.24
CA ASN A 1018 -23.19 -6.87 9.31
C ASN A 1018 -23.00 -7.63 10.64
N THR A 1019 -23.23 -6.94 11.76
CA THR A 1019 -23.31 -7.57 13.09
C THR A 1019 -24.72 -8.16 13.22
N GLY A 1020 -24.86 -9.49 13.36
CA GLY A 1020 -26.16 -10.16 13.40
C GLY A 1020 -27.05 -9.69 14.57
N THR A 1021 -28.35 -10.03 14.55
CA THR A 1021 -29.30 -9.69 15.64
C THR A 1021 -28.99 -10.41 16.96
N GLU A 1022 -28.18 -11.47 16.94
CA GLU A 1022 -27.81 -12.29 18.11
C GLU A 1022 -26.32 -12.21 18.49
N THR A 1023 -25.52 -11.37 17.81
CA THR A 1023 -24.07 -11.24 18.06
C THR A 1023 -23.69 -9.86 18.58
N THR A 1024 -24.28 -9.48 19.71
CA THR A 1024 -23.60 -8.64 20.72
C THR A 1024 -22.75 -9.56 21.61
N LEU A 1025 -21.70 -10.16 21.04
CA LEU A 1025 -20.82 -11.12 21.74
C LEU A 1025 -19.38 -11.05 21.23
N ALA A 1026 -18.93 -9.84 20.90
CA ALA A 1026 -17.53 -9.53 21.09
C ALA A 1026 -17.47 -8.77 22.41
#